data_AF-J5VX54-F1
#
_entry.id   AF-J5VX54-F1
#
_cell.length_a   1.000
_cell.length_b   1.000
_cell.length_c   1.000
_cell.angle_alpha   90.00
_cell.angle_beta   90.00
_cell.angle_gamma   90.00
#
_symmetry.space_group_name_H-M   'P 1'
#
loop_
_entity.id
_entity.type
_entity.pdbx_description
1 polymer ?
#
loop_
_entity_poly.entity_id
_entity_poly.type
_entity_poly.pdbx_seq_one_letter_code
_entity_poly.pdbx_strand_id
1 'polypeptide(L)'
;MTRLSEFKEFYLRVVLPNNQSYKNYFNEDNFDKNIKELIDKYQESYGFNPFEENISLEDLDIKNIDNVFEDYSMSKGKGVPKAIINTHYRKFLEYDENVYFENLQELIDKIHEEFEENNFIEKFQKTRIELNGNSRVASKNALFAGATDPKNDDWTFNIGSTKELQYHLLYRLEGQLHYGLKFSAYQERFNLSPVEEILPFIKSYFNHKEQIKTILNDYTFYTDDMKTDIESTMEQSLQEIKKGEGILLGKVLKVEEDTDGDTYIKGSSFLELIYDLEGKQFEAYKLIFSNVNLIKENKMNTESKIQKYIDLLHYKPQIILQGPPGTGKTREAKRIARELLGLEENDSLEGCEQFKLIQFHPSYSYEDFVRGIVAKPNEEGDGIVYTAENKILGAFAKEAFNNWNKAQQNTQTLKEQDIFEAFIEYVKEELAQNEDYKYPLTESIYIFDADNKRFKYKGDNWEAHRKGLNMNYIDIKRIIESGIKDRQGITKLTNIGGLARQHASYFLRIIEKYYEFRKNYKPIIDKIPLKNFVLIIDEINRANLSAVLGELIYALEYRGEAVQSMYAIDDDNTLILPANLYIIGTMNTADRSVGHIDYAIRRRFAFVDILPKDLTNELGDNFATRLYEEVSKLFEGNTLSPEFRKEEVQLGHSYFITEHTPINIRWEYEIKPILLEYIKDGVLINVEEKIQNIEKIVYENSLA
;
A
#
# COMPACT_ATOMS: atom_id res chain seq x y z
N MET A 1 6.66 -45.56 -33.89
CA MET A 1 6.78 -46.19 -32.56
C MET A 1 5.63 -47.21 -32.47
N THR A 2 5.31 -47.82 -31.33
CA THR A 2 3.97 -48.46 -31.20
C THR A 2 2.99 -47.41 -30.70
N ARG A 3 1.71 -47.49 -31.09
CA ARG A 3 0.66 -46.57 -30.60
C ARG A 3 0.64 -46.39 -29.07
N LEU A 4 0.87 -47.46 -28.31
CA LEU A 4 0.99 -47.39 -26.85
C LEU A 4 2.18 -46.54 -26.38
N SER A 5 3.33 -46.63 -27.05
CA SER A 5 4.50 -45.81 -26.70
C SER A 5 4.30 -44.34 -27.03
N GLU A 6 3.62 -44.01 -28.13
CA GLU A 6 3.26 -42.63 -28.49
C GLU A 6 2.26 -42.04 -27.49
N PHE A 7 1.25 -42.82 -27.10
CA PHE A 7 0.32 -42.43 -26.04
C PHE A 7 1.01 -42.25 -24.68
N LYS A 8 1.99 -43.09 -24.33
CA LYS A 8 2.77 -42.95 -23.08
C LYS A 8 3.50 -41.61 -23.04
N GLU A 9 4.19 -41.24 -24.13
CA GLU A 9 4.88 -39.96 -24.22
C GLU A 9 3.90 -38.79 -24.09
N PHE A 10 2.77 -38.84 -24.79
CA PHE A 10 1.69 -37.86 -24.66
C PHE A 10 1.16 -37.78 -23.22
N TYR A 11 0.83 -38.90 -22.60
CA TYR A 11 0.26 -38.95 -21.25
C TYR A 11 1.21 -38.35 -20.21
N LEU A 12 2.49 -38.75 -20.22
CA LEU A 12 3.46 -38.27 -19.24
C LEU A 12 3.79 -36.78 -19.43
N ARG A 13 3.80 -36.30 -20.68
CA ARG A 13 4.10 -34.90 -21.01
C ARG A 13 2.91 -33.95 -20.84
N VAL A 14 1.69 -34.39 -21.15
CA VAL A 14 0.51 -33.52 -21.28
C VAL A 14 -0.53 -33.80 -20.20
N VAL A 15 -0.94 -35.06 -20.02
CA VAL A 15 -2.06 -35.40 -19.13
C VAL A 15 -1.65 -35.35 -17.66
N LEU A 16 -0.53 -36.00 -17.32
CA LEU A 16 -0.08 -36.16 -15.93
C LEU A 16 0.27 -34.82 -15.25
N PRO A 17 0.99 -33.87 -15.89
CA PRO A 17 1.30 -32.59 -15.26
C PRO A 17 0.06 -31.75 -14.95
N ASN A 18 -1.01 -31.89 -15.75
CA ASN A 18 -2.26 -31.18 -15.61
C ASN A 18 -3.27 -31.86 -14.66
N ASN A 19 -3.01 -33.09 -14.23
CA ASN A 19 -3.90 -33.89 -13.38
C ASN A 19 -3.17 -34.47 -12.17
N GLN A 20 -2.98 -33.64 -11.13
CA GLN A 20 -2.24 -34.02 -9.93
C GLN A 20 -2.79 -35.28 -9.24
N SER A 21 -4.10 -35.52 -9.32
CA SER A 21 -4.75 -36.70 -8.73
C SER A 21 -4.30 -38.02 -9.36
N TYR A 22 -3.73 -37.98 -10.57
CA TYR A 22 -3.30 -39.17 -11.31
C TYR A 22 -1.91 -39.64 -10.89
N LYS A 23 -1.10 -38.77 -10.27
CA LYS A 23 0.29 -39.08 -9.83
C LYS A 23 0.38 -40.30 -8.91
N ASN A 24 -0.67 -40.59 -8.16
CA ASN A 24 -0.71 -41.76 -7.27
C ASN A 24 -1.06 -43.08 -8.00
N TYR A 25 -1.50 -43.00 -9.26
CA TYR A 25 -2.03 -44.14 -10.01
C TYR A 25 -1.27 -44.41 -11.30
N PHE A 26 -0.96 -43.38 -12.09
CA PHE A 26 -0.24 -43.50 -13.36
C PHE A 26 0.81 -42.40 -13.42
N ASN A 27 2.00 -42.70 -12.90
CA ASN A 27 3.19 -41.85 -12.92
C ASN A 27 4.31 -42.51 -13.72
N GLU A 28 5.42 -41.79 -13.89
CA GLU A 28 6.57 -42.26 -14.68
C GLU A 28 7.10 -43.63 -14.25
N ASP A 29 7.19 -43.89 -12.93
CA ASP A 29 7.74 -45.13 -12.37
C ASP A 29 6.81 -46.35 -12.54
N ASN A 30 5.50 -46.13 -12.57
CA ASN A 30 4.51 -47.22 -12.54
C ASN A 30 3.63 -47.32 -13.79
N PHE A 31 3.77 -46.41 -14.76
CA PHE A 31 2.95 -46.36 -15.97
C PHE A 31 2.92 -47.71 -16.69
N ASP A 32 4.09 -48.28 -17.00
CA ASP A 32 4.19 -49.50 -17.81
C ASP A 32 3.51 -50.70 -17.13
N LYS A 33 3.60 -50.78 -15.80
CA LYS A 33 2.95 -51.83 -15.02
C LYS A 33 1.44 -51.66 -15.03
N ASN A 34 0.98 -50.44 -14.75
CA ASN A 34 -0.44 -50.15 -14.54
C ASN A 34 -1.20 -50.11 -15.88
N ILE A 35 -0.57 -49.66 -16.96
CA ILE A 35 -1.18 -49.66 -18.29
C ILE A 35 -1.38 -51.08 -18.81
N LYS A 36 -0.46 -51.99 -18.50
CA LYS A 36 -0.60 -53.40 -18.85
C LYS A 36 -1.78 -54.05 -18.13
N GLU A 37 -1.91 -53.85 -16.82
CA GLU A 37 -3.05 -54.34 -16.04
C GLU A 37 -4.37 -53.75 -16.56
N LEU A 38 -4.38 -52.46 -16.90
CA LEU A 38 -5.52 -51.77 -17.50
C LEU A 38 -5.91 -52.39 -18.85
N ILE A 39 -4.95 -52.65 -19.74
CA ILE A 39 -5.19 -53.28 -21.05
C ILE A 39 -5.78 -54.68 -20.86
N ASP A 40 -5.21 -55.49 -19.96
CA ASP A 40 -5.71 -56.84 -19.68
C ASP A 40 -7.18 -56.79 -19.23
N LYS A 41 -7.54 -55.83 -18.37
CA LYS A 41 -8.91 -55.65 -17.87
C LYS A 41 -9.86 -55.10 -18.93
N TYR A 42 -9.40 -54.17 -19.76
CA TYR A 42 -10.18 -53.65 -20.87
C TYR A 42 -10.47 -54.75 -21.90
N GLN A 43 -9.46 -55.55 -22.25
CA GLN A 43 -9.61 -56.65 -23.20
C GLN A 43 -10.58 -57.73 -22.69
N GLU A 44 -10.60 -57.99 -21.39
CA GLU A 44 -11.59 -58.89 -20.75
C GLU A 44 -13.03 -58.38 -20.97
N SER A 45 -13.28 -57.09 -20.74
CA SER A 45 -14.61 -56.51 -20.84
C SER A 45 -15.04 -56.12 -22.25
N TYR A 46 -14.12 -55.80 -23.16
CA TYR A 46 -14.44 -55.28 -24.50
C TYR A 46 -14.00 -56.21 -25.64
N GLY A 47 -13.18 -57.23 -25.37
CA GLY A 47 -12.78 -58.27 -26.32
C GLY A 47 -11.59 -57.93 -27.21
N PHE A 48 -10.98 -56.75 -27.07
CA PHE A 48 -9.81 -56.31 -27.85
C PHE A 48 -8.87 -55.43 -27.03
N ASN A 49 -7.63 -55.28 -27.49
CA ASN A 49 -6.69 -54.33 -26.88
C ASN A 49 -6.88 -52.94 -27.53
N PRO A 50 -7.17 -51.88 -26.75
CA PRO A 50 -7.50 -50.58 -27.31
C PRO A 50 -6.32 -49.91 -28.03
N PHE A 51 -5.07 -50.33 -27.76
CA PHE A 51 -3.86 -49.76 -28.35
C PHE A 51 -3.36 -50.50 -29.60
N GLU A 52 -4.15 -51.42 -30.16
CA GLU A 52 -3.83 -52.05 -31.46
C GLU A 52 -3.97 -51.05 -32.61
N GLU A 53 -3.08 -51.11 -33.60
CA GLU A 53 -3.00 -50.13 -34.70
C GLU A 53 -4.25 -50.08 -35.61
N ASN A 54 -5.01 -51.16 -35.66
CA ASN A 54 -6.23 -51.28 -36.46
C ASN A 54 -7.50 -50.83 -35.72
N ILE A 55 -7.40 -50.38 -34.47
CA ILE A 55 -8.53 -49.90 -33.67
C ILE A 55 -8.75 -48.42 -33.97
N SER A 56 -9.98 -48.05 -34.32
CA SER A 56 -10.40 -46.67 -34.56
C SER A 56 -11.10 -46.07 -33.34
N LEU A 57 -11.38 -44.76 -33.37
CA LEU A 57 -12.16 -44.09 -32.33
C LEU A 57 -13.57 -44.72 -32.18
N GLU A 58 -14.19 -45.11 -33.29
CA GLU A 58 -15.53 -45.73 -33.32
C GLU A 58 -15.55 -47.11 -32.64
N ASP A 59 -14.44 -47.85 -32.71
CA ASP A 59 -14.31 -49.15 -32.03
C ASP A 59 -14.31 -49.01 -30.50
N LEU A 60 -14.01 -47.82 -29.97
CA LEU A 60 -14.08 -47.54 -28.54
C LEU A 60 -15.52 -47.23 -28.04
N ASP A 61 -16.51 -47.15 -28.93
CA ASP A 61 -17.94 -46.90 -28.59
C ASP A 61 -18.79 -48.16 -28.43
N ILE A 62 -18.15 -49.34 -28.46
CA ILE A 62 -18.84 -50.64 -28.36
C ILE A 62 -19.30 -50.89 -26.92
N LYS A 63 -20.45 -51.55 -26.75
CA LYS A 63 -20.93 -51.98 -25.43
C LYS A 63 -20.03 -53.07 -24.84
N ASN A 64 -19.72 -52.93 -23.56
CA ASN A 64 -18.97 -53.92 -22.79
C ASN A 64 -19.72 -55.28 -22.71
N ILE A 65 -18.94 -56.35 -22.70
CA ILE A 65 -19.36 -57.75 -22.56
C ILE A 65 -19.67 -58.05 -21.09
N ASP A 66 -18.90 -57.45 -20.17
CA ASP A 66 -19.08 -57.52 -18.71
C ASP A 66 -18.59 -56.23 -18.02
N ASN A 67 -18.73 -56.15 -16.69
CA ASN A 67 -18.34 -54.97 -15.90
C ASN A 67 -16.93 -55.05 -15.28
N VAL A 68 -16.07 -55.98 -15.71
CA VAL A 68 -14.76 -56.20 -15.04
C VAL A 68 -13.87 -54.95 -15.12
N PHE A 69 -13.83 -54.27 -16.25
CA PHE A 69 -13.09 -53.02 -16.44
C PHE A 69 -13.66 -51.88 -15.58
N GLU A 70 -14.98 -51.74 -15.53
CA GLU A 70 -15.67 -50.74 -14.71
C GLU A 70 -15.39 -50.97 -13.22
N ASP A 71 -15.49 -52.20 -12.74
CA ASP A 71 -15.24 -52.57 -11.35
C ASP A 71 -13.76 -52.37 -10.99
N TYR A 72 -12.83 -52.76 -11.87
CA TYR A 72 -11.40 -52.49 -11.71
C TYR A 72 -11.15 -50.99 -11.59
N SER A 73 -11.68 -50.19 -12.52
CA SER A 73 -11.49 -48.75 -12.52
C SER A 73 -12.11 -48.07 -11.30
N MET A 74 -13.22 -48.56 -10.75
CA MET A 74 -13.82 -48.01 -9.53
C MET A 74 -13.00 -48.39 -8.29
N SER A 75 -12.43 -49.60 -8.27
CA SER A 75 -11.55 -50.07 -7.19
C SER A 75 -10.19 -49.37 -7.16
N LYS A 76 -9.76 -48.78 -8.30
CA LYS A 76 -8.48 -48.09 -8.47
C LYS A 76 -8.70 -46.60 -8.75
N GLY A 77 -8.45 -45.78 -7.75
CA GLY A 77 -8.36 -44.32 -7.94
C GLY A 77 -9.65 -43.64 -8.37
N LYS A 78 -10.81 -44.18 -7.96
CA LYS A 78 -12.13 -43.56 -8.21
C LYS A 78 -12.41 -43.30 -9.70
N GLY A 79 -11.98 -44.17 -10.61
CA GLY A 79 -12.26 -44.03 -12.04
C GLY A 79 -11.09 -43.58 -12.92
N VAL A 80 -9.89 -43.38 -12.36
CA VAL A 80 -8.71 -42.96 -13.14
C VAL A 80 -8.40 -43.90 -14.32
N PRO A 81 -8.36 -45.24 -14.18
CA PRO A 81 -8.15 -46.14 -15.33
C PRO A 81 -9.15 -45.94 -16.47
N LYS A 82 -10.43 -45.74 -16.14
CA LYS A 82 -11.46 -45.47 -17.14
C LYS A 82 -11.24 -44.14 -17.84
N ALA A 83 -10.82 -43.09 -17.14
CA ALA A 83 -10.50 -41.80 -17.74
C ALA A 83 -9.30 -41.86 -18.68
N ILE A 84 -8.30 -42.71 -18.40
CA ILE A 84 -7.14 -42.91 -19.29
C ILE A 84 -7.59 -43.35 -20.68
N ILE A 85 -8.55 -44.28 -20.78
CA ILE A 85 -9.07 -44.71 -22.09
C ILE A 85 -10.15 -43.77 -22.59
N ASN A 86 -11.24 -43.62 -21.82
CA ASN A 86 -12.47 -43.00 -22.29
C ASN A 86 -12.38 -41.47 -22.40
N THR A 87 -11.30 -40.86 -21.95
CA THR A 87 -11.08 -39.42 -22.06
C THR A 87 -9.75 -39.13 -22.75
N HIS A 88 -8.64 -39.53 -22.14
CA HIS A 88 -7.32 -39.11 -22.61
C HIS A 88 -6.88 -39.83 -23.90
N TYR A 89 -7.07 -41.15 -23.97
CA TYR A 89 -6.70 -41.92 -25.15
C TYR A 89 -7.63 -41.63 -26.34
N ARG A 90 -8.92 -41.44 -26.08
CA ARG A 90 -9.86 -40.99 -27.12
C ARG A 90 -9.46 -39.66 -27.73
N LYS A 91 -9.17 -38.64 -26.90
CA LYS A 91 -8.66 -37.35 -27.40
C LYS A 91 -7.35 -37.50 -28.16
N PHE A 92 -6.44 -38.36 -27.68
CA PHE A 92 -5.20 -38.66 -28.38
C PHE A 92 -5.45 -39.22 -29.80
N LEU A 93 -6.42 -40.11 -29.98
CA LEU A 93 -6.79 -40.64 -31.30
C LEU A 93 -7.53 -39.61 -32.17
N GLU A 94 -8.39 -38.79 -31.57
CA GLU A 94 -9.13 -37.72 -32.25
C GLU A 94 -8.19 -36.66 -32.86
N TYR A 95 -7.08 -36.38 -32.18
CA TYR A 95 -6.03 -35.46 -32.61
C TYR A 95 -4.74 -36.18 -33.01
N ASP A 96 -4.86 -37.36 -33.61
CA ASP A 96 -3.72 -38.06 -34.23
C ASP A 96 -3.26 -37.32 -35.50
N GLU A 97 -4.17 -36.60 -36.16
CA GLU A 97 -3.88 -35.74 -37.31
C GLU A 97 -3.45 -34.31 -36.91
N ASN A 98 -2.84 -33.60 -37.86
CA ASN A 98 -2.44 -32.21 -37.70
C ASN A 98 -3.66 -31.28 -37.65
N VAL A 99 -3.58 -30.24 -36.83
CA VAL A 99 -4.61 -29.20 -36.75
C VAL A 99 -4.22 -28.04 -37.65
N TYR A 100 -4.85 -27.98 -38.81
CA TYR A 100 -4.68 -26.92 -39.81
C TYR A 100 -5.51 -25.68 -39.49
N PHE A 101 -4.97 -24.50 -39.80
CA PHE A 101 -5.64 -23.21 -39.64
C PHE A 101 -5.05 -22.15 -40.60
N GLU A 102 -5.90 -21.33 -41.22
CA GLU A 102 -5.45 -20.24 -42.11
C GLU A 102 -5.04 -18.98 -41.34
N ASN A 103 -5.60 -18.80 -40.15
CA ASN A 103 -5.38 -17.63 -39.30
C ASN A 103 -5.65 -17.97 -37.83
N LEU A 104 -5.23 -17.09 -36.92
CA LEU A 104 -5.35 -17.36 -35.49
C LEU A 104 -6.81 -17.49 -35.02
N GLN A 105 -7.79 -16.85 -35.69
CA GLN A 105 -9.20 -17.00 -35.33
C GLN A 105 -9.69 -18.44 -35.52
N GLU A 106 -9.29 -19.14 -36.58
CA GLU A 106 -9.68 -20.54 -36.79
C GLU A 106 -9.11 -21.47 -35.72
N LEU A 107 -7.87 -21.23 -35.29
CA LEU A 107 -7.29 -21.97 -34.17
C LEU A 107 -8.03 -21.67 -32.87
N ILE A 108 -8.41 -20.40 -32.64
CA ILE A 108 -9.22 -19.99 -31.49
C ILE A 108 -10.59 -20.68 -31.49
N ASP A 109 -11.24 -20.80 -32.64
CA ASP A 109 -12.55 -21.43 -32.78
C ASP A 109 -12.47 -22.92 -32.38
N LYS A 110 -11.43 -23.64 -32.82
CA LYS A 110 -11.16 -25.02 -32.39
C LYS A 110 -10.90 -25.13 -30.88
N ILE A 111 -10.19 -24.16 -30.29
CA ILE A 111 -9.99 -24.12 -28.83
C ILE A 111 -11.34 -23.91 -28.11
N HIS A 112 -12.23 -23.08 -28.66
CA HIS A 112 -13.56 -22.87 -28.06
C HIS A 112 -14.41 -24.12 -28.14
N GLU A 113 -14.40 -24.85 -29.26
CA GLU A 113 -15.10 -26.14 -29.40
C GLU A 113 -14.69 -27.11 -28.27
N GLU A 114 -13.38 -27.29 -28.06
CA GLU A 114 -12.85 -28.12 -26.97
C GLU A 114 -13.31 -27.67 -25.58
N PHE A 115 -13.38 -26.36 -25.36
CA PHE A 115 -13.80 -25.78 -24.08
C PHE A 115 -15.32 -25.80 -23.86
N GLU A 116 -16.11 -25.84 -24.92
CA GLU A 116 -17.55 -26.05 -24.84
C GLU A 116 -17.86 -27.50 -24.45
N GLU A 117 -17.16 -28.47 -25.04
CA GLU A 117 -17.37 -29.89 -24.77
C GLU A 117 -17.10 -30.28 -23.31
N ASN A 118 -16.05 -29.73 -22.70
CA ASN A 118 -15.70 -29.98 -21.30
C ASN A 118 -16.31 -28.97 -20.31
N ASN A 119 -17.13 -28.03 -20.78
CA ASN A 119 -17.73 -26.94 -20.02
C ASN A 119 -16.71 -26.06 -19.26
N PHE A 120 -15.49 -25.93 -19.78
CA PHE A 120 -14.44 -25.12 -19.15
C PHE A 120 -14.78 -23.64 -19.17
N ILE A 121 -15.47 -23.14 -20.20
CA ILE A 121 -15.88 -21.73 -20.31
C ILE A 121 -16.70 -21.29 -19.10
N GLU A 122 -17.75 -22.05 -18.77
CA GLU A 122 -18.63 -21.75 -17.65
C GLU A 122 -17.87 -21.88 -16.32
N LYS A 123 -17.06 -22.93 -16.17
CA LYS A 123 -16.22 -23.14 -14.98
C LYS A 123 -15.27 -21.95 -14.76
N PHE A 124 -14.56 -21.52 -15.79
CA PHE A 124 -13.64 -20.39 -15.73
C PHE A 124 -14.38 -19.09 -15.36
N GLN A 125 -15.49 -18.78 -16.05
CA GLN A 125 -16.26 -17.57 -15.78
C GLN A 125 -16.80 -17.54 -14.35
N LYS A 126 -17.36 -18.65 -13.87
CA LYS A 126 -17.85 -18.77 -12.50
C LYS A 126 -16.73 -18.53 -11.48
N THR A 127 -15.60 -19.21 -11.64
CA THR A 127 -14.44 -19.03 -10.75
C THR A 127 -13.91 -17.59 -10.81
N ARG A 128 -13.83 -16.97 -11.99
CA ARG A 128 -13.42 -15.57 -12.14
C ARG A 128 -14.37 -14.61 -11.42
N ILE A 129 -15.68 -14.83 -11.47
CA ILE A 129 -16.68 -14.01 -10.77
C ILE A 129 -16.53 -14.14 -9.25
N GLU A 130 -16.35 -15.37 -8.76
CA GLU A 130 -16.11 -15.65 -7.34
C GLU A 130 -14.84 -14.95 -6.85
N LEU A 131 -13.75 -15.04 -7.63
CA LEU A 131 -12.48 -14.40 -7.35
C LEU A 131 -12.54 -12.86 -7.50
N ASN A 132 -13.42 -12.31 -8.34
CA ASN A 132 -13.62 -10.85 -8.44
C ASN A 132 -14.66 -10.31 -7.44
N GLY A 133 -15.05 -11.08 -6.42
CA GLY A 133 -15.94 -10.66 -5.36
C GLY A 133 -17.36 -10.33 -5.83
N ASN A 134 -17.86 -11.03 -6.87
CA ASN A 134 -19.16 -10.79 -7.50
C ASN A 134 -19.35 -9.37 -8.09
N SER A 135 -18.26 -8.65 -8.38
CA SER A 135 -18.33 -7.44 -9.20
C SER A 135 -18.82 -7.79 -10.62
N ARG A 136 -19.42 -6.82 -11.33
CA ARG A 136 -19.90 -7.04 -12.71
C ARG A 136 -18.70 -7.36 -13.63
N VAL A 137 -18.38 -8.64 -13.79
CA VAL A 137 -17.50 -9.12 -14.84
C VAL A 137 -18.27 -9.04 -16.16
N ALA A 138 -17.65 -8.52 -17.21
CA ALA A 138 -18.29 -8.45 -18.53
C ALA A 138 -18.68 -9.88 -18.96
N SER A 139 -19.99 -10.16 -19.06
CA SER A 139 -20.49 -11.43 -19.57
C SER A 139 -20.33 -11.44 -21.09
N LYS A 140 -19.18 -11.90 -21.58
CA LYS A 140 -19.06 -12.30 -22.98
C LYS A 140 -18.93 -13.82 -23.02
N ASN A 141 -19.76 -14.47 -23.82
CA ASN A 141 -19.66 -15.89 -24.14
C ASN A 141 -18.40 -16.21 -24.98
N ALA A 142 -17.67 -15.20 -25.45
CA ALA A 142 -16.41 -15.38 -26.16
C ALA A 142 -15.24 -15.33 -25.17
N LEU A 143 -14.52 -16.45 -25.06
CA LEU A 143 -13.33 -16.59 -24.25
C LEU A 143 -12.19 -15.72 -24.76
N PHE A 144 -11.90 -15.82 -26.05
CA PHE A 144 -10.90 -15.05 -26.78
C PHE A 144 -11.59 -14.04 -27.71
N ALA A 145 -11.09 -12.82 -27.80
CA ALA A 145 -11.47 -11.87 -28.84
C ALA A 145 -10.27 -11.00 -29.23
N GLY A 146 -10.02 -10.86 -30.53
CA GLY A 146 -8.96 -9.99 -31.01
C GLY A 146 -9.19 -8.55 -30.53
N ALA A 147 -8.11 -7.83 -30.23
CA ALA A 147 -8.19 -6.40 -29.99
C ALA A 147 -8.60 -5.69 -31.29
N THR A 148 -9.90 -5.61 -31.56
CA THR A 148 -10.57 -4.85 -32.64
C THR A 148 -10.13 -5.11 -34.10
N ASP A 149 -9.08 -5.89 -34.34
CA ASP A 149 -8.56 -6.24 -35.66
C ASP A 149 -8.39 -7.77 -35.77
N PRO A 150 -9.08 -8.44 -36.71
CA PRO A 150 -8.90 -9.87 -37.01
C PRO A 150 -7.47 -10.25 -37.43
N LYS A 151 -6.62 -9.27 -37.75
CA LYS A 151 -5.19 -9.45 -38.06
C LYS A 151 -4.28 -9.28 -36.85
N ASN A 152 -4.83 -9.11 -35.65
CA ASN A 152 -4.01 -8.94 -34.46
C ASN A 152 -3.46 -10.29 -34.00
N ASP A 153 -2.14 -10.35 -33.89
CA ASP A 153 -1.35 -11.51 -33.51
C ASP A 153 -1.38 -11.77 -31.99
N ASP A 154 -2.10 -10.96 -31.20
CA ASP A 154 -2.22 -11.06 -29.74
C ASP A 154 -3.68 -11.23 -29.32
N TRP A 155 -4.01 -12.41 -28.80
CA TRP A 155 -5.36 -12.78 -28.36
C TRP A 155 -5.40 -12.99 -26.86
N THR A 156 -6.39 -12.39 -26.22
CA THR A 156 -6.56 -12.45 -24.76
C THR A 156 -7.77 -13.28 -24.40
N PHE A 157 -7.60 -14.20 -23.46
CA PHE A 157 -8.68 -14.97 -22.87
C PHE A 157 -9.08 -14.33 -21.54
N ASN A 158 -10.34 -13.88 -21.39
CA ASN A 158 -10.92 -13.03 -20.31
C ASN A 158 -11.12 -11.50 -20.58
N ILE A 159 -11.44 -11.11 -21.81
CA ILE A 159 -11.56 -9.70 -22.23
C ILE A 159 -12.54 -8.84 -21.41
N GLY A 160 -12.16 -7.58 -21.19
CA GLY A 160 -12.92 -6.59 -20.43
C GLY A 160 -12.36 -6.25 -19.05
N SER A 161 -11.26 -6.90 -18.66
CA SER A 161 -10.49 -6.56 -17.47
C SER A 161 -9.02 -6.47 -17.85
N THR A 162 -8.60 -5.33 -18.39
CA THR A 162 -7.16 -4.98 -18.53
C THR A 162 -6.51 -4.64 -17.18
N LYS A 163 -7.26 -4.87 -16.10
CA LYS A 163 -6.91 -4.56 -14.71
C LYS A 163 -6.52 -5.81 -13.91
N GLU A 164 -6.40 -6.96 -14.57
CA GLU A 164 -6.12 -8.25 -13.93
C GLU A 164 -5.14 -9.08 -14.75
N LEU A 165 -4.69 -10.20 -14.16
CA LEU A 165 -3.92 -11.21 -14.87
C LEU A 165 -4.74 -11.82 -16.01
N GLN A 166 -4.16 -11.95 -17.20
CA GLN A 166 -4.90 -12.42 -18.38
C GLN A 166 -4.23 -13.65 -18.98
N TYR A 167 -5.04 -14.52 -19.59
CA TYR A 167 -4.52 -15.55 -20.48
C TYR A 167 -4.22 -14.92 -21.83
N HIS A 168 -3.11 -15.29 -22.44
CA HIS A 168 -2.73 -14.82 -23.76
C HIS A 168 -2.36 -15.98 -24.67
N LEU A 169 -2.69 -15.80 -25.95
CA LEU A 169 -2.28 -16.60 -27.08
C LEU A 169 -1.72 -15.64 -28.14
N LEU A 170 -0.44 -15.73 -28.45
CA LEU A 170 0.24 -14.84 -29.39
C LEU A 170 0.86 -15.62 -30.54
N TYR A 171 0.58 -15.23 -31.78
CA TYR A 171 1.14 -15.82 -32.99
C TYR A 171 1.75 -14.73 -33.87
N ARG A 172 3.08 -14.64 -33.96
CA ARG A 172 3.75 -13.71 -34.90
C ARG A 172 4.38 -14.49 -36.07
N LEU A 173 4.62 -13.78 -37.18
CA LEU A 173 5.20 -14.22 -38.47
C LEU A 173 6.56 -14.97 -38.43
N GLU A 174 7.02 -15.44 -37.26
CA GLU A 174 8.22 -16.26 -37.06
C GLU A 174 7.88 -17.76 -36.83
N GLY A 175 6.61 -18.17 -36.98
CA GLY A 175 6.20 -19.58 -36.91
C GLY A 175 6.12 -20.15 -35.48
N GLN A 176 5.92 -19.29 -34.48
CA GLN A 176 5.82 -19.69 -33.08
C GLN A 176 4.53 -19.17 -32.45
N LEU A 177 3.89 -20.04 -31.68
CA LEU A 177 2.67 -19.75 -30.93
C LEU A 177 3.03 -19.71 -29.44
N HIS A 178 3.00 -18.52 -28.85
CA HIS A 178 3.25 -18.31 -27.42
C HIS A 178 1.91 -18.34 -26.67
N TYR A 179 1.86 -18.98 -25.52
CA TYR A 179 0.66 -19.00 -24.69
C TYR A 179 1.00 -19.01 -23.20
N GLY A 180 0.16 -18.40 -22.37
CA GLY A 180 0.45 -18.30 -20.95
C GLY A 180 -0.34 -17.22 -20.22
N LEU A 181 0.13 -16.87 -19.02
CA LEU A 181 -0.43 -15.81 -18.18
C LEU A 181 0.39 -14.53 -18.36
N LYS A 182 -0.24 -13.45 -18.82
CA LYS A 182 0.42 -12.16 -19.10
C LYS A 182 0.10 -11.13 -18.01
N PHE A 183 1.16 -10.50 -17.51
CA PHE A 183 1.10 -9.31 -16.66
C PHE A 183 1.21 -8.08 -17.57
N SER A 184 0.09 -7.39 -17.79
CA SER A 184 -0.01 -6.31 -18.78
C SER A 184 -0.16 -4.94 -18.11
N ALA A 185 0.72 -3.99 -18.44
CA ALA A 185 0.69 -2.60 -17.98
C ALA A 185 0.32 -1.61 -19.11
N TYR A 186 -0.49 -2.06 -20.07
CA TYR A 186 -0.96 -1.26 -21.21
C TYR A 186 -2.08 -0.28 -20.83
N GLN A 187 -2.02 0.95 -21.35
CA GLN A 187 -3.02 1.97 -21.07
C GLN A 187 -4.23 1.87 -22.01
N GLU A 188 -5.43 1.78 -21.44
CA GLU A 188 -6.70 1.91 -22.18
C GLU A 188 -7.42 3.25 -21.86
N ARG A 189 -8.47 3.58 -22.65
CA ARG A 189 -9.21 4.86 -22.60
C ARG A 189 -9.70 5.29 -21.19
N PHE A 190 -9.88 4.35 -20.26
CA PHE A 190 -10.36 4.62 -18.89
C PHE A 190 -9.37 4.16 -17.80
N ASN A 191 -8.14 3.78 -18.18
CA ASN A 191 -7.11 3.36 -17.25
C ASN A 191 -6.11 4.51 -16.99
N LEU A 192 -6.14 5.06 -15.78
CA LEU A 192 -5.27 6.19 -15.40
C LEU A 192 -3.91 5.71 -14.87
N SER A 193 -3.80 4.48 -14.33
CA SER A 193 -2.55 3.90 -13.81
C SER A 193 -2.47 2.37 -14.00
N PRO A 194 -2.12 1.88 -15.21
CA PRO A 194 -2.11 0.44 -15.51
C PRO A 194 -1.10 -0.37 -14.69
N VAL A 195 0.00 0.25 -14.25
CA VAL A 195 0.99 -0.39 -13.37
C VAL A 195 0.40 -0.67 -11.99
N GLU A 196 -0.35 0.28 -11.42
CA GLU A 196 -0.99 0.10 -10.10
C GLU A 196 -2.03 -1.03 -10.10
N GLU A 197 -2.71 -1.25 -11.22
CA GLU A 197 -3.75 -2.28 -11.33
C GLU A 197 -3.16 -3.69 -11.40
N ILE A 198 -2.02 -3.88 -12.08
CA ILE A 198 -1.36 -5.19 -12.19
C ILE A 198 -0.46 -5.52 -10.98
N LEU A 199 0.01 -4.50 -10.24
CA LEU A 199 0.92 -4.65 -9.11
C LEU A 199 0.46 -5.67 -8.04
N PRO A 200 -0.82 -5.77 -7.66
CA PRO A 200 -1.28 -6.80 -6.73
C PRO A 200 -1.02 -8.22 -7.23
N PHE A 201 -1.21 -8.47 -8.53
CA PHE A 201 -0.98 -9.79 -9.14
C PHE A 201 0.51 -10.13 -9.18
N ILE A 202 1.35 -9.14 -9.45
CA ILE A 202 2.81 -9.27 -9.40
C ILE A 202 3.26 -9.62 -7.98
N LYS A 203 2.80 -8.87 -6.98
CA LYS A 203 3.08 -9.17 -5.56
C LYS A 203 2.61 -10.56 -5.17
N SER A 204 1.40 -10.93 -5.60
CA SER A 204 0.87 -12.27 -5.35
C SER A 204 1.72 -13.37 -5.99
N TYR A 205 2.26 -13.16 -7.18
CA TYR A 205 3.17 -14.12 -7.81
C TYR A 205 4.43 -14.28 -6.96
N PHE A 206 5.08 -13.18 -6.57
CA PHE A 206 6.32 -13.22 -5.78
C PHE A 206 6.14 -13.81 -4.38
N ASN A 207 5.01 -13.55 -3.72
CA ASN A 207 4.72 -14.11 -2.40
C ASN A 207 4.60 -15.65 -2.42
N HIS A 208 4.26 -16.25 -3.57
CA HIS A 208 4.03 -17.69 -3.72
C HIS A 208 4.83 -18.28 -4.86
N LYS A 209 6.02 -17.71 -5.11
CA LYS A 209 6.84 -18.01 -6.28
C LYS A 209 7.15 -19.50 -6.38
N GLU A 210 7.57 -20.13 -5.29
CA GLU A 210 7.98 -21.54 -5.31
C GLU A 210 6.80 -22.49 -5.60
N GLN A 211 5.62 -22.15 -5.06
CA GLN A 211 4.40 -22.91 -5.35
C GLN A 211 3.98 -22.76 -6.81
N ILE A 212 4.02 -21.53 -7.35
CA ILE A 212 3.65 -21.26 -8.75
C ILE A 212 4.66 -21.92 -9.70
N LYS A 213 5.97 -21.86 -9.42
CA LYS A 213 7.00 -22.56 -10.20
C LYS A 213 6.86 -24.07 -10.15
N THR A 214 6.37 -24.63 -9.04
CA THR A 214 6.08 -26.07 -8.96
C THR A 214 4.91 -26.45 -9.88
N ILE A 215 3.89 -25.59 -9.99
CA ILE A 215 2.73 -25.81 -10.87
C ILE A 215 3.11 -25.59 -12.35
N LEU A 216 3.87 -24.54 -12.64
CA LEU A 216 4.29 -24.12 -13.97
C LEU A 216 5.79 -24.36 -14.19
N ASN A 217 6.24 -25.58 -13.92
CA ASN A 217 7.66 -25.93 -13.91
C ASN A 217 8.33 -25.94 -15.29
N ASP A 218 7.54 -25.99 -16.35
CA ASP A 218 7.95 -25.97 -17.75
C ASP A 218 7.64 -24.63 -18.45
N TYR A 219 7.26 -23.60 -17.68
CA TYR A 219 6.96 -22.26 -18.20
C TYR A 219 8.19 -21.35 -18.06
N THR A 220 8.30 -20.37 -18.95
CA THR A 220 9.34 -19.35 -18.92
C THR A 220 8.76 -17.96 -19.17
N PHE A 221 9.53 -16.92 -18.86
CA PHE A 221 9.12 -15.53 -19.07
C PHE A 221 9.51 -15.03 -20.45
N TYR A 222 8.59 -14.31 -21.09
CA TYR A 222 8.76 -13.64 -22.38
C TYR A 222 8.31 -12.18 -22.27
N THR A 223 9.11 -11.28 -22.84
CA THR A 223 8.74 -9.88 -23.07
C THR A 223 7.82 -9.74 -24.28
N ASP A 224 7.24 -8.55 -24.50
CA ASP A 224 6.40 -8.29 -25.69
C ASP A 224 7.15 -8.38 -27.03
N ASP A 225 8.49 -8.27 -27.04
CA ASP A 225 9.32 -8.57 -28.20
C ASP A 225 9.72 -10.05 -28.31
N MET A 226 9.12 -10.90 -27.47
CA MET A 226 9.16 -12.37 -27.48
C MET A 226 10.57 -12.98 -27.34
N LYS A 227 11.53 -12.21 -26.84
CA LYS A 227 12.84 -12.74 -26.49
C LYS A 227 12.75 -13.51 -25.18
N THR A 228 13.31 -14.72 -25.18
CA THR A 228 13.63 -15.43 -23.94
C THR A 228 14.82 -14.73 -23.28
N ASP A 229 14.62 -14.17 -22.10
CA ASP A 229 15.72 -13.72 -21.23
C ASP A 229 15.89 -14.71 -20.07
N ILE A 230 17.10 -14.75 -19.50
CA ILE A 230 17.42 -15.64 -18.37
C ILE A 230 16.45 -15.35 -17.22
N GLU A 231 15.89 -16.40 -16.63
CA GLU A 231 14.81 -16.37 -15.63
C GLU A 231 15.05 -15.36 -14.48
N SER A 232 16.31 -15.19 -14.05
CA SER A 232 16.68 -14.25 -12.99
C SER A 232 16.57 -12.78 -13.38
N THR A 233 16.83 -12.43 -14.64
CA THR A 233 16.71 -11.06 -15.18
C THR A 233 15.26 -10.66 -15.42
N MET A 234 14.40 -11.61 -15.82
CA MET A 234 12.98 -11.33 -16.10
C MET A 234 12.12 -11.21 -14.85
N GLU A 235 12.47 -11.89 -13.75
CA GLU A 235 11.84 -11.63 -12.46
C GLU A 235 12.07 -10.19 -11.99
N GLN A 236 13.27 -9.63 -12.22
CA GLN A 236 13.53 -8.21 -11.95
C GLN A 236 12.71 -7.31 -12.88
N SER A 237 12.64 -7.63 -14.17
CA SER A 237 11.81 -6.88 -15.11
C SER A 237 10.32 -6.91 -14.76
N LEU A 238 9.81 -8.00 -14.20
CA LEU A 238 8.43 -8.08 -13.71
C LEU A 238 8.19 -7.17 -12.50
N GLN A 239 9.17 -7.07 -11.58
CA GLN A 239 9.08 -6.14 -10.44
C GLN A 239 9.14 -4.67 -10.87
N GLU A 240 9.85 -4.39 -11.96
CA GLU A 240 10.08 -3.04 -12.48
C GLU A 240 9.22 -2.70 -13.71
N ILE A 241 8.12 -3.46 -13.93
CA ILE A 241 7.28 -3.32 -15.12
C ILE A 241 6.81 -1.87 -15.31
N LYS A 242 6.95 -1.36 -16.53
CA LYS A 242 6.61 0.02 -16.87
C LYS A 242 5.32 0.08 -17.66
N LYS A 243 4.74 1.28 -17.66
CA LYS A 243 3.57 1.59 -18.49
C LYS A 243 3.86 1.31 -19.96
N GLY A 244 3.01 0.50 -20.58
CA GLY A 244 3.14 0.07 -21.97
C GLY A 244 3.95 -1.22 -22.18
N GLU A 245 4.31 -1.92 -21.10
CA GLU A 245 4.97 -3.22 -21.15
C GLU A 245 4.03 -4.36 -20.75
N GLY A 246 4.35 -5.56 -21.21
CA GLY A 246 3.69 -6.81 -20.89
C GLY A 246 4.72 -7.94 -20.78
N ILE A 247 4.56 -8.78 -19.76
CA ILE A 247 5.42 -9.93 -19.51
C ILE A 247 4.56 -11.17 -19.44
N LEU A 248 4.84 -12.15 -20.32
CA LEU A 248 4.15 -13.42 -20.41
C LEU A 248 4.92 -14.49 -19.64
N LEU A 249 4.29 -15.13 -18.66
CA LEU A 249 4.72 -16.40 -18.11
C LEU A 249 4.05 -17.52 -18.92
N GLY A 250 4.79 -18.17 -19.81
CA GLY A 250 4.20 -19.01 -20.84
C GLY A 250 5.10 -20.09 -21.42
N LYS A 251 4.58 -20.73 -22.47
CA LYS A 251 5.23 -21.75 -23.29
C LYS A 251 5.14 -21.37 -24.77
N VAL A 252 5.93 -22.06 -25.58
CA VAL A 252 5.99 -21.88 -27.03
C VAL A 252 5.68 -23.19 -27.72
N LEU A 253 4.73 -23.16 -28.64
CA LEU A 253 4.45 -24.25 -29.57
C LEU A 253 4.99 -23.89 -30.95
N LYS A 254 5.56 -24.89 -31.60
CA LYS A 254 6.01 -24.78 -32.98
C LYS A 254 4.80 -24.81 -33.91
N VAL A 255 4.72 -23.84 -34.80
CA VAL A 255 3.80 -23.84 -35.93
C VAL A 255 4.59 -24.26 -37.17
N GLU A 256 4.03 -25.16 -37.96
CA GLU A 256 4.68 -25.76 -39.13
C GLU A 256 3.85 -25.48 -40.38
N GLU A 257 4.49 -25.50 -41.55
CA GLU A 257 3.83 -25.44 -42.86
C GLU A 257 4.08 -26.76 -43.58
N ASP A 258 3.06 -27.27 -44.26
CA ASP A 258 3.20 -28.47 -45.08
C ASP A 258 3.73 -28.17 -46.49
N THR A 259 3.74 -29.17 -47.37
CA THR A 259 4.26 -29.03 -48.73
C THR A 259 3.41 -28.13 -49.63
N ASP A 260 2.14 -27.95 -49.29
CA ASP A 260 1.19 -27.12 -50.03
C ASP A 260 1.14 -25.68 -49.49
N GLY A 261 1.85 -25.42 -48.39
CA GLY A 261 1.93 -24.11 -47.74
C GLY A 261 0.86 -23.90 -46.67
N ASP A 262 0.13 -24.95 -46.30
CA ASP A 262 -0.91 -24.88 -45.29
C ASP A 262 -0.30 -24.94 -43.88
N THR A 263 -0.69 -23.99 -43.03
CA THR A 263 -0.17 -23.84 -41.68
C THR A 263 -0.88 -24.80 -40.71
N TYR A 264 -0.12 -25.46 -39.86
CA TYR A 264 -0.66 -26.38 -38.85
C TYR A 264 0.15 -26.41 -37.55
N ILE A 265 -0.49 -26.90 -36.50
CA ILE A 265 0.16 -27.42 -35.29
C ILE A 265 -0.11 -28.91 -35.19
N LYS A 266 0.84 -29.67 -34.65
CA LYS A 266 0.63 -31.10 -34.40
C LYS A 266 -0.53 -31.28 -33.44
N GLY A 267 -1.41 -32.26 -33.67
CA GLY A 267 -2.55 -32.52 -32.78
C GLY A 267 -2.13 -32.77 -31.33
N SER A 268 -1.01 -33.45 -31.09
CA SER A 268 -0.42 -33.59 -29.74
C SER A 268 0.00 -32.26 -29.09
N SER A 269 0.42 -31.26 -29.87
CA SER A 269 0.74 -29.91 -29.37
C SER A 269 -0.52 -29.07 -29.16
N PHE A 270 -1.56 -29.29 -29.97
CA PHE A 270 -2.88 -28.70 -29.73
C PHE A 270 -3.49 -29.21 -28.43
N LEU A 271 -3.47 -30.52 -28.19
CA LEU A 271 -3.92 -31.08 -26.90
C LEU A 271 -3.07 -30.57 -25.73
N GLU A 272 -1.76 -30.41 -25.90
CA GLU A 272 -0.90 -29.79 -24.89
C GLU A 272 -1.38 -28.38 -24.51
N LEU A 273 -1.71 -27.55 -25.50
CA LEU A 273 -2.31 -26.24 -25.28
C LEU A 273 -3.61 -26.33 -24.47
N ILE A 274 -4.55 -27.18 -24.88
CA ILE A 274 -5.85 -27.32 -24.22
C ILE A 274 -5.68 -27.74 -22.75
N TYR A 275 -4.89 -28.78 -22.50
CA TYR A 275 -4.66 -29.32 -21.15
C TYR A 275 -3.95 -28.32 -20.25
N ASP A 276 -2.95 -27.61 -20.79
CA ASP A 276 -2.22 -26.59 -20.03
C ASP A 276 -3.15 -25.43 -19.63
N LEU A 277 -4.00 -24.95 -20.56
CA LEU A 277 -4.95 -23.86 -20.32
C LEU A 277 -6.01 -24.21 -19.26
N GLU A 278 -6.59 -25.43 -19.31
CA GLU A 278 -7.65 -25.88 -18.39
C GLU A 278 -7.13 -26.42 -17.06
N GLY A 279 -5.87 -26.88 -17.06
CA GLY A 279 -5.21 -27.56 -15.95
C GLY A 279 -4.29 -26.62 -15.17
N LYS A 280 -2.97 -26.82 -15.31
CA LYS A 280 -1.97 -26.17 -14.46
C LYS A 280 -1.97 -24.64 -14.58
N GLN A 281 -2.25 -24.09 -15.76
CA GLN A 281 -2.37 -22.64 -15.94
C GLN A 281 -3.57 -22.07 -15.19
N PHE A 282 -4.68 -22.81 -15.15
CA PHE A 282 -5.86 -22.42 -14.38
C PHE A 282 -5.66 -22.55 -12.87
N GLU A 283 -4.93 -23.56 -12.41
CA GLU A 283 -4.53 -23.67 -11.01
C GLU A 283 -3.63 -22.50 -10.59
N ALA A 284 -2.64 -22.15 -11.40
CA ALA A 284 -1.78 -20.99 -11.15
C ALA A 284 -2.57 -19.67 -11.16
N TYR A 285 -3.48 -19.49 -12.12
CA TYR A 285 -4.38 -18.34 -12.18
C TYR A 285 -5.20 -18.19 -10.89
N LYS A 286 -5.84 -19.27 -10.42
CA LYS A 286 -6.63 -19.25 -9.18
C LYS A 286 -5.78 -18.90 -7.97
N LEU A 287 -4.57 -19.46 -7.88
CA LEU A 287 -3.65 -19.19 -6.78
C LEU A 287 -3.26 -17.71 -6.72
N ILE A 288 -2.82 -17.14 -7.85
CA ILE A 288 -2.45 -15.72 -7.92
C ILE A 288 -3.65 -14.84 -7.57
N PHE A 289 -4.83 -15.11 -8.13
CA PHE A 289 -6.00 -14.26 -7.91
C PHE A 289 -6.51 -14.32 -6.45
N SER A 290 -6.57 -15.51 -5.86
CA SER A 290 -7.05 -15.68 -4.48
C SER A 290 -6.20 -14.88 -3.50
N ASN A 291 -4.89 -14.87 -3.73
CA ASN A 291 -3.93 -14.13 -2.90
C ASN A 291 -4.02 -12.62 -3.12
N VAL A 292 -4.35 -12.13 -4.32
CA VAL A 292 -4.66 -10.71 -4.54
C VAL A 292 -5.82 -10.25 -3.65
N ASN A 293 -6.87 -11.06 -3.52
CA ASN A 293 -8.00 -10.72 -2.65
C ASN A 293 -7.58 -10.67 -1.19
N LEU A 294 -6.79 -11.65 -0.72
CA LEU A 294 -6.25 -11.63 0.63
C LEU A 294 -5.41 -10.37 0.89
N ILE A 295 -4.57 -9.96 -0.06
CA ILE A 295 -3.78 -8.71 0.04
C ILE A 295 -4.71 -7.49 0.16
N LYS A 296 -5.76 -7.41 -0.66
CA LYS A 296 -6.75 -6.30 -0.62
C LYS A 296 -7.51 -6.28 0.71
N GLU A 297 -8.02 -7.43 1.15
CA GLU A 297 -8.71 -7.57 2.43
C GLU A 297 -7.81 -7.19 3.60
N ASN A 298 -6.55 -7.64 3.60
CA ASN A 298 -5.57 -7.29 4.62
C ASN A 298 -5.27 -5.78 4.66
N LYS A 299 -5.17 -5.13 3.49
CA LYS A 299 -5.00 -3.68 3.41
C LYS A 299 -6.20 -2.94 4.00
N MET A 300 -7.42 -3.30 3.61
CA MET A 300 -8.66 -2.72 4.15
C MET A 300 -8.79 -2.95 5.66
N ASN A 301 -8.44 -4.16 6.13
CA ASN A 301 -8.44 -4.49 7.56
C ASN A 301 -7.40 -3.66 8.33
N THR A 302 -6.23 -3.38 7.73
CA THR A 302 -5.19 -2.53 8.30
C THR A 302 -5.65 -1.09 8.41
N GLU A 303 -6.23 -0.53 7.34
CA GLU A 303 -6.79 0.83 7.34
C GLU A 303 -7.90 0.96 8.39
N SER A 304 -8.83 0.00 8.45
CA SER A 304 -9.87 -0.09 9.49
C SER A 304 -9.28 -0.15 10.91
N LYS A 305 -8.18 -0.89 11.09
CA LYS A 305 -7.50 -1.02 12.39
C LYS A 305 -6.78 0.27 12.79
N ILE A 306 -6.09 0.93 11.86
CA ILE A 306 -5.45 2.23 12.10
C ILE A 306 -6.51 3.26 12.47
N GLN A 307 -7.64 3.31 11.74
CA GLN A 307 -8.73 4.23 12.06
C GLN A 307 -9.26 4.03 13.48
N LYS A 308 -9.39 2.79 13.97
CA LYS A 308 -9.75 2.52 15.38
C LYS A 308 -8.76 3.14 16.37
N TYR A 309 -7.48 3.16 16.05
CA TYR A 309 -6.47 3.83 16.89
C TYR A 309 -6.56 5.34 16.82
N ILE A 310 -6.86 5.90 15.65
CA ILE A 310 -7.09 7.33 15.48
C ILE A 310 -8.32 7.77 16.28
N ASP A 311 -9.43 7.03 16.18
CA ASP A 311 -10.64 7.29 16.95
C ASP A 311 -10.38 7.19 18.47
N LEU A 312 -9.60 6.18 18.88
CA LEU A 312 -9.17 6.03 20.27
C LEU A 312 -8.29 7.21 20.71
N LEU A 313 -7.40 7.70 19.86
CA LEU A 313 -6.53 8.86 20.15
C LEU A 313 -7.32 10.17 20.19
N HIS A 314 -8.38 10.31 19.39
CA HIS A 314 -9.30 11.44 19.50
C HIS A 314 -10.10 11.41 20.80
N TYR A 315 -10.51 10.22 21.26
CA TYR A 315 -11.16 10.06 22.56
C TYR A 315 -10.17 10.27 23.73
N LYS A 316 -8.97 9.73 23.60
CA LYS A 316 -7.91 9.80 24.60
C LYS A 316 -6.55 10.04 23.90
N PRO A 317 -6.01 11.27 23.93
CA PRO A 317 -4.81 11.67 23.18
C PRO A 317 -3.49 10.98 23.57
N GLN A 318 -3.57 9.92 24.37
CA GLN A 318 -2.42 9.16 24.80
C GLN A 318 -2.75 7.67 24.90
N ILE A 319 -1.97 6.85 24.21
CA ILE A 319 -2.11 5.40 24.21
C ILE A 319 -0.78 4.72 24.51
N ILE A 320 -0.83 3.50 25.01
CA ILE A 320 0.31 2.60 25.17
C ILE A 320 0.02 1.34 24.36
N LEU A 321 0.84 1.10 23.35
CA LEU A 321 0.88 -0.15 22.61
C LEU A 321 1.72 -1.14 23.41
N GLN A 322 1.09 -2.19 23.92
CA GLN A 322 1.74 -3.19 24.77
C GLN A 322 1.70 -4.58 24.13
N GLY A 323 2.65 -5.43 24.47
CA GLY A 323 2.68 -6.81 24.00
C GLY A 323 4.09 -7.39 24.04
N PRO A 324 4.23 -8.67 23.65
CA PRO A 324 5.49 -9.38 23.76
C PRO A 324 6.51 -8.85 22.74
N PRO A 325 7.81 -9.16 22.91
CA PRO A 325 8.84 -8.72 21.98
C PRO A 325 8.60 -9.24 20.55
N GLY A 326 9.01 -8.47 19.56
CA GLY A 326 8.92 -8.87 18.14
C GLY A 326 7.52 -8.76 17.51
N THR A 327 6.59 -8.05 18.12
CA THR A 327 5.22 -7.84 17.61
C THR A 327 5.03 -6.56 16.79
N GLY A 328 6.10 -5.78 16.60
CA GLY A 328 6.07 -4.58 15.76
C GLY A 328 5.40 -3.36 16.41
N LYS A 329 5.33 -3.26 17.74
CA LYS A 329 4.74 -2.11 18.47
C LYS A 329 5.26 -0.75 17.99
N THR A 330 6.59 -0.59 17.91
CA THR A 330 7.23 0.65 17.45
C THR A 330 6.93 0.93 15.98
N ARG A 331 6.81 -0.12 15.14
CA ARG A 331 6.38 0.00 13.74
C ARG A 331 4.93 0.50 13.66
N GLU A 332 4.03 -0.08 14.46
CA GLU A 332 2.63 0.33 14.50
C GLU A 332 2.46 1.76 15.03
N ALA A 333 3.22 2.15 16.06
CA ALA A 333 3.24 3.53 16.57
C ALA A 333 3.63 4.53 15.48
N LYS A 334 4.65 4.21 14.67
CA LYS A 334 5.06 5.03 13.52
C LYS A 334 3.97 5.10 12.44
N ARG A 335 3.23 4.01 12.17
CA ARG A 335 2.11 4.02 11.21
C ARG A 335 0.97 4.94 11.68
N ILE A 336 0.59 4.84 12.95
CA ILE A 336 -0.41 5.73 13.56
C ILE A 336 0.05 7.20 13.49
N ALA A 337 1.34 7.46 13.74
CA ALA A 337 1.90 8.80 13.66
C ALA A 337 1.82 9.40 12.25
N ARG A 338 2.13 8.62 11.20
CA ARG A 338 1.99 9.08 9.81
C ARG A 338 0.56 9.47 9.49
N GLU A 339 -0.40 8.63 9.86
CA GLU A 339 -1.82 8.89 9.65
C GLU A 339 -2.28 10.18 10.35
N LEU A 340 -1.91 10.36 11.64
CA LEU A 340 -2.22 11.58 12.38
C LEU A 340 -1.62 12.85 11.75
N LEU A 341 -0.47 12.72 11.07
CA LEU A 341 0.22 13.83 10.43
C LEU A 341 -0.22 14.05 8.97
N GLY A 342 -1.08 13.19 8.42
CA GLY A 342 -1.52 13.25 7.03
C GLY A 342 -0.40 12.94 6.04
N LEU A 343 0.54 12.08 6.43
CA LEU A 343 1.68 11.64 5.62
C LEU A 343 1.37 10.34 4.89
N GLU A 344 1.84 10.18 3.66
CA GLU A 344 1.72 8.93 2.90
C GLU A 344 2.65 7.82 3.46
N GLU A 345 2.44 6.57 3.05
CA GLU A 345 3.17 5.42 3.61
C GLU A 345 4.70 5.52 3.41
N ASN A 346 5.12 6.14 2.30
CA ASN A 346 6.53 6.32 1.94
C ASN A 346 7.14 7.61 2.50
N ASP A 347 6.34 8.49 3.11
CA ASP A 347 6.85 9.72 3.69
C ASP A 347 7.69 9.43 4.93
N SER A 348 8.85 10.09 4.98
CA SER A 348 9.74 9.98 6.12
C SER A 348 9.19 10.77 7.31
N LEU A 349 9.20 10.14 8.48
CA LEU A 349 8.98 10.82 9.75
C LEU A 349 10.23 11.60 10.20
N GLU A 350 11.39 11.30 9.62
CA GLU A 350 12.65 11.97 9.98
C GLU A 350 12.64 13.41 9.46
N GLY A 351 13.02 14.35 10.33
CA GLY A 351 13.03 15.78 10.00
C GLY A 351 11.65 16.46 10.07
N CYS A 352 10.57 15.72 10.33
CA CYS A 352 9.25 16.32 10.58
C CYS A 352 9.23 17.02 11.94
N GLU A 353 9.12 18.35 11.96
CA GLU A 353 9.07 19.14 13.21
C GLU A 353 7.89 18.74 14.11
N GLN A 354 6.81 18.20 13.53
CA GLN A 354 5.62 17.75 14.24
C GLN A 354 5.73 16.33 14.83
N PHE A 355 6.90 15.69 14.69
CA PHE A 355 7.14 14.32 15.13
C PHE A 355 8.40 14.23 15.99
N LYS A 356 8.31 13.49 17.10
CA LYS A 356 9.48 13.09 17.88
C LYS A 356 9.34 11.63 18.31
N LEU A 357 10.44 10.88 18.19
CA LEU A 357 10.57 9.54 18.76
C LEU A 357 11.73 9.53 19.75
N ILE A 358 11.45 9.09 20.96
CA ILE A 358 12.45 8.93 22.03
C ILE A 358 12.32 7.54 22.65
N GLN A 359 13.34 7.11 23.37
CA GLN A 359 13.32 5.88 24.15
C GLN A 359 13.61 6.19 25.62
N PHE A 360 12.86 5.58 26.54
CA PHE A 360 13.12 5.74 27.97
C PHE A 360 14.20 4.78 28.48
N HIS A 361 14.96 5.29 29.45
CA HIS A 361 16.01 4.57 30.16
C HIS A 361 15.75 4.69 31.67
N PRO A 362 16.16 3.73 32.52
CA PRO A 362 15.96 3.79 33.98
C PRO A 362 16.39 5.08 34.69
N SER A 363 17.32 5.83 34.09
CA SER A 363 17.84 7.09 34.67
C SER A 363 17.04 8.33 34.26
N TYR A 364 16.01 8.21 33.42
CA TYR A 364 15.20 9.36 33.01
C TYR A 364 14.51 9.99 34.22
N SER A 365 14.62 11.31 34.32
CA SER A 365 14.03 12.12 35.38
C SER A 365 13.04 13.15 34.82
N TYR A 366 12.37 13.88 35.71
CA TYR A 366 11.53 15.02 35.35
C TYR A 366 12.34 16.10 34.64
N GLU A 367 13.57 16.32 35.10
CA GLU A 367 14.53 17.29 34.62
C GLU A 367 15.09 16.97 33.22
N ASP A 368 14.91 15.74 32.75
CA ASP A 368 15.30 15.32 31.39
C ASP A 368 14.14 15.43 30.39
N PHE A 369 12.90 15.31 30.87
CA PHE A 369 11.74 15.13 30.00
C PHE A 369 10.78 16.31 30.00
N VAL A 370 10.53 16.95 31.14
CA VAL A 370 9.53 18.02 31.28
C VAL A 370 10.18 19.40 31.33
N ARG A 371 10.83 19.72 32.45
CA ARG A 371 11.54 20.97 32.70
C ARG A 371 12.70 20.68 33.64
N GLY A 372 13.85 21.30 33.39
CA GLY A 372 15.02 21.11 34.24
C GLY A 372 15.93 22.33 34.25
N ILE A 373 16.79 22.40 35.26
CA ILE A 373 17.80 23.46 35.38
C ILE A 373 19.01 23.09 34.52
N VAL A 374 19.47 24.04 33.70
CA VAL A 374 20.67 23.91 32.87
C VAL A 374 21.68 24.97 33.28
N ALA A 375 22.94 24.54 33.40
CA ALA A 375 24.08 25.40 33.56
C ALA A 375 24.53 25.93 32.20
N LYS A 376 24.53 27.25 32.01
CA LYS A 376 25.02 27.93 30.81
C LYS A 376 26.11 28.93 31.17
N PRO A 377 27.11 29.16 30.30
CA PRO A 377 28.04 30.27 30.52
C PRO A 377 27.26 31.59 30.57
N ASN A 378 27.67 32.51 31.46
CA ASN A 378 27.16 33.88 31.43
C ASN A 378 27.61 34.60 30.14
N GLU A 379 26.97 35.72 29.80
CA GLU A 379 27.28 36.48 28.59
C GLU A 379 28.74 36.96 28.52
N GLU A 380 29.40 37.09 29.67
CA GLU A 380 30.80 37.50 29.81
C GLU A 380 31.80 36.33 29.70
N GLY A 381 31.32 35.07 29.74
CA GLY A 381 32.12 33.85 29.56
C GLY A 381 33.01 33.46 30.75
N ASP A 382 32.90 34.15 31.89
CA ASP A 382 33.71 33.95 33.10
C ASP A 382 32.96 33.26 34.26
N GLY A 383 31.68 32.93 34.07
CA GLY A 383 30.83 32.31 35.08
C GLY A 383 29.75 31.39 34.51
N ILE A 384 29.00 30.74 35.40
CA ILE A 384 27.87 29.86 35.06
C ILE A 384 26.57 30.48 35.61
N VAL A 385 25.54 30.49 34.78
CA VAL A 385 24.16 30.85 35.15
C VAL A 385 23.31 29.59 35.09
N TYR A 386 22.47 29.40 36.10
CA TYR A 386 21.48 28.33 36.15
C TYR A 386 20.15 28.86 35.64
N THR A 387 19.63 28.25 34.58
CA THR A 387 18.36 28.65 33.95
C THR A 387 17.43 27.45 33.85
N ALA A 388 16.15 27.65 34.14
CA ALA A 388 15.14 26.63 33.92
C ALA A 388 14.75 26.60 32.45
N GLU A 389 14.67 25.40 31.87
CA GLU A 389 14.33 25.24 30.46
C GLU A 389 13.30 24.15 30.25
N ASN A 390 12.49 24.31 29.20
CA ASN A 390 11.64 23.25 28.70
C ASN A 390 12.50 22.15 28.09
N LYS A 391 12.21 20.91 28.49
CA LYS A 391 12.87 19.72 27.96
C LYS A 391 12.01 19.10 26.87
N ILE A 392 12.18 17.81 26.57
CA ILE A 392 11.60 17.16 25.40
C ILE A 392 10.08 17.39 25.29
N LEU A 393 9.31 16.96 26.30
CA LEU A 393 7.86 17.12 26.31
C LEU A 393 7.45 18.58 26.49
N GLY A 394 8.12 19.33 27.38
CA GLY A 394 7.79 20.73 27.63
C GLY A 394 7.96 21.62 26.39
N ALA A 395 9.04 21.42 25.63
CA ALA A 395 9.34 22.18 24.43
C ALA A 395 8.36 21.81 23.31
N PHE A 396 8.12 20.51 23.13
CA PHE A 396 7.20 20.00 22.10
C PHE A 396 5.75 20.41 22.38
N ALA A 397 5.33 20.41 23.66
CA ALA A 397 4.03 20.94 24.06
C ALA A 397 3.90 22.44 23.81
N LYS A 398 4.96 23.23 24.05
CA LYS A 398 4.97 24.67 23.76
C LYS A 398 4.80 24.93 22.25
N GLU A 399 5.49 24.18 21.41
CA GLU A 399 5.35 24.26 19.94
C GLU A 399 3.93 23.91 19.47
N ALA A 400 3.39 22.78 19.95
CA ALA A 400 2.04 22.34 19.64
C ALA A 400 0.98 23.36 20.10
N PHE A 401 1.13 23.93 21.30
CA PHE A 401 0.22 24.92 21.86
C PHE A 401 0.27 26.25 21.10
N ASN A 402 1.45 26.66 20.65
CA ASN A 402 1.60 27.83 19.80
C ASN A 402 0.85 27.68 18.47
N ASN A 403 0.93 26.50 17.82
CA ASN A 403 0.13 26.24 16.62
C ASN A 403 -1.37 26.21 16.93
N TRP A 404 -1.77 25.54 18.02
CA TRP A 404 -3.16 25.42 18.44
C TRP A 404 -3.80 26.80 18.67
N ASN A 405 -3.13 27.69 19.41
CA ASN A 405 -3.59 29.06 19.63
C ASN A 405 -3.68 29.86 18.33
N LYS A 406 -2.64 29.81 17.49
CA LYS A 406 -2.61 30.52 16.20
C LYS A 406 -3.73 30.06 15.27
N ALA A 407 -4.03 28.77 15.24
CA ALA A 407 -5.12 28.21 14.44
C ALA A 407 -6.51 28.62 14.95
N GLN A 408 -6.67 28.86 16.25
CA GLN A 408 -7.93 29.35 16.84
C GLN A 408 -8.14 30.86 16.71
N GLN A 409 -7.07 31.64 16.60
CA GLN A 409 -7.16 33.10 16.46
C GLN A 409 -7.59 33.49 15.03
N ASN A 410 -8.89 33.65 14.80
CA ASN A 410 -9.49 34.11 13.53
C ASN A 410 -9.19 35.60 13.18
N THR A 411 -8.37 36.32 13.94
CA THR A 411 -8.18 37.78 13.74
C THR A 411 -6.73 38.18 14.00
N GLN A 412 -5.90 38.19 12.95
CA GLN A 412 -4.74 39.09 12.97
C GLN A 412 -5.30 40.51 12.87
N THR A 413 -5.10 41.34 13.90
CA THR A 413 -5.45 42.76 13.89
C THR A 413 -4.75 43.43 12.70
N LEU A 414 -5.48 43.77 11.64
CA LEU A 414 -4.94 44.47 10.47
C LEU A 414 -4.22 45.75 10.93
N LYS A 415 -2.94 45.92 10.58
CA LYS A 415 -2.27 47.21 10.77
C LYS A 415 -2.91 48.20 9.79
N GLU A 416 -3.20 49.41 10.24
CA GLU A 416 -3.85 50.46 9.42
C GLU A 416 -3.07 50.79 8.13
N GLN A 417 -1.77 50.47 8.14
CA GLN A 417 -0.87 50.54 6.99
C GLN A 417 -1.26 49.56 5.85
N ASP A 418 -1.66 48.33 6.15
CA ASP A 418 -2.01 47.31 5.16
C ASP A 418 -3.31 47.68 4.42
N ILE A 419 -4.25 48.32 5.14
CA ILE A 419 -5.51 48.80 4.57
C ILE A 419 -5.26 49.98 3.61
N PHE A 420 -4.31 50.86 3.93
CA PHE A 420 -3.98 51.99 3.06
C PHE A 420 -3.25 51.56 1.79
N GLU A 421 -2.40 50.53 1.87
CA GLU A 421 -1.76 49.95 0.69
C GLU A 421 -2.80 49.27 -0.23
N ALA A 422 -3.73 48.51 0.35
CA ALA A 422 -4.86 47.96 -0.40
C ALA A 422 -5.72 49.04 -1.07
N PHE A 423 -5.92 50.18 -0.40
CA PHE A 423 -6.62 51.32 -0.99
C PHE A 423 -5.88 51.95 -2.18
N ILE A 424 -4.54 52.01 -2.16
CA ILE A 424 -3.75 52.50 -3.29
C ILE A 424 -3.94 51.60 -4.51
N GLU A 425 -3.85 50.28 -4.32
CA GLU A 425 -4.05 49.32 -5.41
C GLU A 425 -5.48 49.39 -5.94
N TYR A 426 -6.48 49.49 -5.06
CA TYR A 426 -7.85 49.72 -5.48
C TYR A 426 -8.01 50.96 -6.39
N VAL A 427 -7.41 52.09 -6.02
CA VAL A 427 -7.46 53.31 -6.86
C VAL A 427 -6.75 53.09 -8.21
N LYS A 428 -5.65 52.33 -8.25
CA LYS A 428 -4.94 52.00 -9.51
C LYS A 428 -5.77 51.10 -10.41
N GLU A 429 -6.47 50.11 -9.86
CA GLU A 429 -7.36 49.23 -10.62
C GLU A 429 -8.53 50.02 -11.21
N GLU A 430 -9.17 50.88 -10.41
CA GLU A 430 -10.24 51.77 -10.89
C GLU A 430 -9.76 52.71 -12.00
N LEU A 431 -8.53 53.23 -11.90
CA LEU A 431 -7.92 54.02 -12.98
C LEU A 431 -7.70 53.20 -14.26
N ALA A 432 -7.29 51.94 -14.14
CA ALA A 432 -7.02 51.08 -15.29
C ALA A 432 -8.31 50.59 -15.99
N GLN A 433 -9.39 50.42 -15.22
CA GLN A 433 -10.69 49.99 -15.75
C GLN A 433 -11.52 51.14 -16.35
N ASN A 434 -11.22 52.38 -15.99
CA ASN A 434 -11.89 53.56 -16.53
C ASN A 434 -11.33 53.93 -17.92
N GLU A 435 -12.20 54.03 -18.94
CA GLU A 435 -11.80 54.34 -20.33
C GLU A 435 -11.05 55.68 -20.47
N ASP A 436 -11.31 56.65 -19.59
CA ASP A 436 -10.66 57.95 -19.58
C ASP A 436 -9.43 58.02 -18.65
N TYR A 437 -9.08 56.91 -17.98
CA TYR A 437 -8.05 56.82 -16.94
C TYR A 437 -8.22 57.88 -15.84
N LYS A 438 -9.48 58.17 -15.46
CA LYS A 438 -9.82 59.17 -14.44
C LYS A 438 -10.43 58.52 -13.20
N TYR A 439 -9.87 58.86 -12.04
CA TYR A 439 -10.48 58.58 -10.74
C TYR A 439 -10.95 59.90 -10.10
N PRO A 440 -12.27 60.22 -10.15
CA PRO A 440 -12.77 61.55 -9.82
C PRO A 440 -12.72 61.85 -8.32
N LEU A 441 -12.12 62.98 -7.94
CA LEU A 441 -12.17 63.56 -6.60
C LEU A 441 -13.33 64.55 -6.45
N THR A 442 -13.68 65.23 -7.54
CA THR A 442 -14.84 66.12 -7.73
C THR A 442 -15.27 66.06 -9.21
N GLU A 443 -16.32 66.79 -9.61
CA GLU A 443 -16.77 66.84 -11.01
C GLU A 443 -15.70 67.30 -12.01
N SER A 444 -14.74 68.13 -11.59
CA SER A 444 -13.72 68.70 -12.49
C SER A 444 -12.28 68.43 -12.05
N ILE A 445 -12.06 67.62 -11.01
CA ILE A 445 -10.74 67.29 -10.45
C ILE A 445 -10.65 65.79 -10.25
N TYR A 446 -9.60 65.17 -10.74
CA TYR A 446 -9.44 63.71 -10.74
C TYR A 446 -7.97 63.33 -10.60
N ILE A 447 -7.75 62.13 -10.04
CA ILE A 447 -6.47 61.43 -10.12
C ILE A 447 -6.40 60.80 -11.51
N PHE A 448 -5.22 60.88 -12.14
CA PHE A 448 -4.99 60.32 -13.49
C PHE A 448 -3.79 59.39 -13.57
N ASP A 449 -3.01 59.29 -12.48
CA ASP A 449 -1.82 58.44 -12.39
C ASP A 449 -1.47 58.25 -10.91
N ALA A 450 -0.80 57.14 -10.58
CA ALA A 450 -0.43 56.76 -9.23
C ALA A 450 0.90 55.99 -9.24
N ASP A 451 1.89 56.45 -8.46
CA ASP A 451 3.16 55.74 -8.29
C ASP A 451 3.26 55.12 -6.89
N ASN A 452 4.45 54.70 -6.47
CA ASN A 452 4.68 54.10 -5.14
C ASN A 452 4.73 55.11 -3.98
N LYS A 453 4.67 56.41 -4.26
CA LYS A 453 4.81 57.49 -3.25
C LYS A 453 3.68 58.50 -3.28
N ARG A 454 2.91 58.60 -4.37
CA ARG A 454 1.91 59.67 -4.56
C ARG A 454 0.86 59.33 -5.62
N PHE A 455 -0.30 59.95 -5.48
CA PHE A 455 -1.25 60.14 -6.56
C PHE A 455 -0.92 61.42 -7.34
N LYS A 456 -1.12 61.41 -8.66
CA LYS A 456 -1.08 62.61 -9.50
C LYS A 456 -2.49 63.01 -9.88
N TYR A 457 -2.84 64.27 -9.62
CA TYR A 457 -4.18 64.80 -9.86
C TYR A 457 -4.14 66.11 -10.64
N LYS A 458 -5.19 66.38 -11.42
CA LYS A 458 -5.36 67.61 -12.19
C LYS A 458 -6.84 67.94 -12.36
N GLY A 459 -7.11 69.13 -12.89
CA GLY A 459 -8.46 69.52 -13.29
C GLY A 459 -8.57 69.81 -14.77
N ASP A 460 -9.79 69.66 -15.32
CA ASP A 460 -10.04 69.85 -16.76
C ASP A 460 -9.66 71.27 -17.23
N ASN A 461 -9.81 72.28 -16.35
CA ASN A 461 -9.53 73.70 -16.65
C ASN A 461 -8.20 74.24 -16.07
N TRP A 462 -7.26 73.37 -15.69
CA TRP A 462 -5.98 73.80 -15.08
C TRP A 462 -4.90 74.06 -16.14
N GLU A 463 -4.85 75.29 -16.66
CA GLU A 463 -3.85 75.70 -17.67
C GLU A 463 -2.42 75.79 -17.12
N ALA A 464 -2.23 76.29 -15.90
CA ALA A 464 -0.91 76.44 -15.26
C ALA A 464 -0.31 75.10 -14.79
N HIS A 465 -1.12 74.05 -14.66
CA HIS A 465 -0.72 72.75 -14.11
C HIS A 465 -1.14 71.58 -15.01
N ARG A 466 -0.94 71.71 -16.33
CA ARG A 466 -1.28 70.67 -17.33
C ARG A 466 -0.66 69.30 -17.04
N LYS A 467 0.52 69.27 -16.40
CA LYS A 467 1.22 68.03 -15.99
C LYS A 467 0.71 67.43 -14.66
N GLY A 468 -0.27 68.07 -14.02
CA GLY A 468 -0.81 67.68 -12.73
C GLY A 468 0.05 68.07 -11.53
N LEU A 469 -0.51 67.86 -10.35
CA LEU A 469 0.11 68.08 -9.05
C LEU A 469 0.21 66.76 -8.29
N ASN A 470 1.10 66.72 -7.29
CA ASN A 470 1.40 65.50 -6.54
C ASN A 470 0.67 65.51 -5.20
N MET A 471 0.01 64.40 -4.88
CA MET A 471 -0.63 64.14 -3.61
C MET A 471 0.13 63.00 -2.93
N ASN A 472 1.09 63.34 -2.06
CA ASN A 472 1.99 62.34 -1.47
C ASN A 472 1.27 61.47 -0.44
N TYR A 473 1.53 60.16 -0.49
CA TYR A 473 0.97 59.19 0.46
C TYR A 473 1.35 59.50 1.91
N ILE A 474 2.56 60.01 2.14
CA ILE A 474 3.00 60.41 3.48
C ILE A 474 2.14 61.54 4.08
N ASP A 475 1.70 62.49 3.25
CA ASP A 475 0.82 63.58 3.70
C ASP A 475 -0.59 63.05 3.97
N ILE A 476 -1.11 62.15 3.12
CA ILE A 476 -2.42 61.51 3.33
C ILE A 476 -2.41 60.68 4.63
N LYS A 477 -1.38 59.85 4.85
CA LYS A 477 -1.20 59.04 6.07
C LYS A 477 -1.20 59.91 7.33
N ARG A 478 -0.41 60.99 7.33
CA ARG A 478 -0.35 61.94 8.46
C ARG A 478 -1.69 62.61 8.76
N ILE A 479 -2.49 62.92 7.74
CA ILE A 479 -3.82 63.49 7.95
C ILE A 479 -4.76 62.42 8.55
N ILE A 480 -4.74 61.18 8.03
CA ILE A 480 -5.54 60.06 8.58
C ILE A 480 -5.18 59.83 10.06
N GLU A 481 -3.88 59.74 10.37
CA GLU A 481 -3.36 59.55 11.74
C GLU A 481 -3.77 60.69 12.69
N SER A 482 -3.88 61.93 12.18
CA SER A 482 -4.32 63.08 12.99
C SER A 482 -5.80 63.07 13.34
N GLY A 483 -6.61 62.25 12.67
CA GLY A 483 -8.07 62.17 12.86
C GLY A 483 -8.85 63.41 12.38
N ILE A 484 -8.21 64.36 11.70
CA ILE A 484 -8.85 65.58 11.18
C ILE A 484 -9.73 65.25 9.98
N LYS A 485 -10.96 65.80 9.99
CA LYS A 485 -11.99 65.54 8.97
C LYS A 485 -12.52 66.80 8.28
N ASP A 486 -11.91 67.95 8.52
CA ASP A 486 -12.33 69.21 7.93
C ASP A 486 -11.16 69.97 7.29
N ARG A 487 -11.48 70.81 6.30
CA ARG A 487 -10.50 71.56 5.53
C ARG A 487 -9.68 72.52 6.42
N GLN A 488 -10.29 73.18 7.40
CA GLN A 488 -9.59 74.16 8.23
C GLN A 488 -8.55 73.48 9.12
N GLY A 489 -8.88 72.30 9.66
CA GLY A 489 -7.92 71.46 10.39
C GLY A 489 -6.72 71.09 9.53
N ILE A 490 -6.94 70.62 8.30
CA ILE A 490 -5.84 70.23 7.39
C ILE A 490 -4.94 71.43 7.08
N THR A 491 -5.49 72.61 6.83
CA THR A 491 -4.69 73.82 6.53
C THR A 491 -3.75 74.23 7.67
N LYS A 492 -4.08 73.86 8.92
CA LYS A 492 -3.33 74.20 10.13
C LYS A 492 -2.29 73.14 10.53
N LEU A 493 -2.30 71.95 9.91
CA LEU A 493 -1.31 70.90 10.15
C LEU A 493 0.08 71.33 9.67
N THR A 494 1.01 71.57 10.60
CA THR A 494 2.37 72.02 10.28
C THR A 494 3.29 70.89 9.81
N ASN A 495 2.92 69.63 10.05
CA ASN A 495 3.68 68.43 9.72
C ASN A 495 3.36 67.81 8.35
N ILE A 496 2.60 68.50 7.49
CA ILE A 496 2.32 68.09 6.10
C ILE A 496 2.87 69.11 5.09
N GLY A 497 3.06 68.67 3.85
CA GLY A 497 3.58 69.50 2.77
C GLY A 497 2.76 70.78 2.52
N GLY A 498 3.42 71.86 2.09
CA GLY A 498 2.77 73.15 1.80
C GLY A 498 1.65 73.03 0.75
N LEU A 499 1.84 72.17 -0.25
CA LEU A 499 0.82 71.86 -1.26
C LEU A 499 -0.42 71.19 -0.63
N ALA A 500 -0.23 70.23 0.29
CA ALA A 500 -1.33 69.56 0.98
C ALA A 500 -2.19 70.53 1.80
N ARG A 501 -1.55 71.52 2.44
CA ARG A 501 -2.26 72.61 3.12
C ARG A 501 -3.02 73.52 2.16
N GLN A 502 -2.38 73.96 1.08
CA GLN A 502 -3.01 74.86 0.09
C GLN A 502 -4.18 74.18 -0.63
N HIS A 503 -4.04 72.89 -0.93
CA HIS A 503 -5.00 72.07 -1.67
C HIS A 503 -5.80 71.14 -0.74
N ALA A 504 -6.01 71.55 0.52
CA ALA A 504 -6.65 70.75 1.57
C ALA A 504 -8.02 70.18 1.19
N SER A 505 -8.79 70.87 0.34
CA SER A 505 -10.08 70.38 -0.15
C SER A 505 -9.95 69.08 -0.95
N TYR A 506 -8.91 68.92 -1.77
CA TYR A 506 -8.72 67.71 -2.58
C TYR A 506 -8.12 66.55 -1.77
N PHE A 507 -7.24 66.86 -0.81
CA PHE A 507 -6.75 65.85 0.13
C PHE A 507 -7.87 65.32 1.03
N LEU A 508 -8.81 66.17 1.42
CA LEU A 508 -9.99 65.71 2.16
C LEU A 508 -10.84 64.72 1.35
N ARG A 509 -11.03 64.96 0.04
CA ARG A 509 -11.80 64.06 -0.84
C ARG A 509 -11.20 62.67 -0.96
N ILE A 510 -9.87 62.53 -1.09
CA ILE A 510 -9.27 61.20 -1.18
C ILE A 510 -9.35 60.46 0.16
N ILE A 511 -9.32 61.18 1.29
CA ILE A 511 -9.46 60.60 2.63
C ILE A 511 -10.89 60.12 2.87
N GLU A 512 -11.89 60.87 2.42
CA GLU A 512 -13.30 60.44 2.43
C GLU A 512 -13.45 59.10 1.69
N LYS A 513 -12.87 58.99 0.50
CA LYS A 513 -12.85 57.76 -0.31
C LYS A 513 -12.09 56.61 0.35
N TYR A 514 -10.98 56.88 1.04
CA TYR A 514 -10.27 55.88 1.84
C TYR A 514 -11.16 55.30 2.95
N TYR A 515 -11.87 56.15 3.69
CA TYR A 515 -12.77 55.68 4.75
C TYR A 515 -13.97 54.89 4.20
N GLU A 516 -14.46 55.25 3.02
CA GLU A 516 -15.50 54.50 2.31
C GLU A 516 -15.00 53.11 1.90
N PHE A 517 -13.81 53.02 1.29
CA PHE A 517 -13.14 51.76 0.98
C PHE A 517 -12.94 50.90 2.23
N ARG A 518 -12.39 51.48 3.30
CA ARG A 518 -12.14 50.78 4.58
C ARG A 518 -13.40 50.16 5.16
N LYS A 519 -14.56 50.81 5.03
CA LYS A 519 -15.84 50.28 5.56
C LYS A 519 -16.26 48.98 4.87
N ASN A 520 -15.89 48.82 3.60
CA ASN A 520 -16.31 47.70 2.76
C ASN A 520 -15.21 46.66 2.53
N TYR A 521 -13.97 46.97 2.88
CA TYR A 521 -12.82 46.07 2.70
C TYR A 521 -12.85 44.90 3.69
N LYS A 522 -12.93 43.68 3.16
CA LYS A 522 -12.78 42.43 3.93
C LYS A 522 -11.44 41.79 3.55
N PRO A 523 -10.46 41.71 4.47
CA PRO A 523 -9.20 41.03 4.16
C PRO A 523 -9.45 39.53 3.93
N ILE A 524 -8.75 38.96 2.96
CA ILE A 524 -8.57 37.51 2.89
C ILE A 524 -7.47 37.19 3.90
N ILE A 525 -7.83 36.62 5.05
CA ILE A 525 -6.86 36.14 6.04
C ILE A 525 -6.62 34.66 5.73
N ASP A 526 -5.39 34.31 5.35
CA ASP A 526 -4.98 32.90 5.29
C ASP A 526 -5.04 32.31 6.70
N LYS A 527 -5.99 31.40 6.92
CA LYS A 527 -6.11 30.69 8.20
C LYS A 527 -4.88 29.83 8.41
N ILE A 528 -4.21 29.98 9.56
CA ILE A 528 -3.14 29.08 9.96
C ILE A 528 -3.78 27.71 10.24
N PRO A 529 -3.38 26.64 9.54
CA PRO A 529 -3.98 25.33 9.75
C PRO A 529 -3.62 24.77 11.13
N LEU A 530 -4.59 24.12 11.77
CA LEU A 530 -4.34 23.33 12.97
C LEU A 530 -3.55 22.09 12.56
N LYS A 531 -2.38 21.91 13.18
CA LYS A 531 -1.45 20.82 12.91
C LYS A 531 -1.41 19.87 14.10
N ASN A 532 -1.40 18.57 13.83
CA ASN A 532 -1.19 17.56 14.84
C ASN A 532 0.31 17.42 15.17
N PHE A 533 0.62 17.12 16.42
CA PHE A 533 1.96 16.84 16.92
C PHE A 533 1.97 15.46 17.58
N VAL A 534 2.96 14.63 17.27
CA VAL A 534 3.00 13.23 17.74
C VAL A 534 4.34 12.94 18.42
N LEU A 535 4.28 12.52 19.68
CA LEU A 535 5.41 12.07 20.47
C LEU A 535 5.33 10.55 20.69
N ILE A 536 6.27 9.81 20.14
CA ILE A 536 6.45 8.38 20.43
C ILE A 536 7.46 8.22 21.56
N ILE A 537 7.07 7.48 22.59
CA ILE A 537 7.94 7.10 23.72
C ILE A 537 8.10 5.58 23.69
N ASP A 538 9.23 5.14 23.14
CA ASP A 538 9.58 3.73 23.06
C ASP A 538 10.06 3.21 24.41
N GLU A 539 9.71 1.97 24.75
CA GLU A 539 10.05 1.35 26.03
C GLU A 539 9.60 2.19 27.25
N ILE A 540 8.37 2.71 27.19
CA ILE A 540 7.84 3.71 28.16
C ILE A 540 7.88 3.23 29.61
N ASN A 541 7.84 1.91 29.83
CA ASN A 541 7.90 1.33 31.16
C ASN A 541 9.30 1.44 31.79
N ARG A 542 10.39 1.55 31.00
CA ARG A 542 11.78 1.51 31.50
C ARG A 542 12.15 2.62 32.49
N ALA A 543 11.36 3.68 32.56
CA ALA A 543 11.49 4.73 33.56
C ALA A 543 10.29 4.75 34.49
N ASN A 544 10.47 5.30 35.70
CA ASN A 544 9.34 5.56 36.59
C ASN A 544 8.49 6.71 36.04
N LEU A 545 7.48 6.36 35.24
CA LEU A 545 6.66 7.31 34.51
C LEU A 545 5.96 8.33 35.43
N SER A 546 5.59 7.93 36.66
CA SER A 546 5.00 8.84 37.64
C SER A 546 5.99 9.94 38.05
N ALA A 547 7.25 9.57 38.29
CA ALA A 547 8.31 10.53 38.62
C ALA A 547 8.70 11.40 37.42
N VAL A 548 8.81 10.81 36.23
CA VAL A 548 9.20 11.50 34.99
C VAL A 548 8.16 12.55 34.57
N LEU A 549 6.87 12.26 34.69
CA LEU A 549 5.81 13.21 34.34
C LEU A 549 5.52 14.22 35.46
N GLY A 550 5.71 13.84 36.72
CA GLY A 550 5.38 14.68 37.87
C GLY A 550 3.95 15.22 37.80
N GLU A 551 3.80 16.53 37.94
CA GLU A 551 2.49 17.22 37.90
C GLU A 551 1.83 17.22 36.51
N LEU A 552 2.56 16.89 35.43
CA LEU A 552 1.95 16.78 34.09
C LEU A 552 1.00 15.60 33.94
N ILE A 553 0.97 14.70 34.91
CA ILE A 553 -0.05 13.64 34.96
C ILE A 553 -1.45 14.26 34.93
N TYR A 554 -1.68 15.40 35.57
CA TYR A 554 -2.98 16.09 35.51
C TYR A 554 -3.27 16.66 34.12
N ALA A 555 -2.27 17.22 33.43
CA ALA A 555 -2.43 17.78 32.08
C ALA A 555 -2.67 16.73 30.98
N LEU A 556 -2.43 15.43 31.26
CA LEU A 556 -2.85 14.34 30.37
C LEU A 556 -4.38 14.16 30.35
N GLU A 557 -5.04 14.49 31.45
CA GLU A 557 -6.49 14.37 31.62
C GLU A 557 -7.21 15.66 31.20
N TYR A 558 -6.70 16.81 31.64
CA TYR A 558 -7.26 18.14 31.38
C TYR A 558 -6.47 18.86 30.28
N ARG A 559 -6.63 18.40 29.03
CA ARG A 559 -5.96 19.01 27.87
C ARG A 559 -6.40 20.47 27.69
N GLY A 560 -5.44 21.35 27.44
CA GLY A 560 -5.67 22.79 27.27
C GLY A 560 -5.74 23.59 28.59
N GLU A 561 -5.78 22.92 29.74
CA GLU A 561 -5.72 23.58 31.06
C GLU A 561 -4.27 23.74 31.53
N ALA A 562 -4.02 24.82 32.28
CA ALA A 562 -2.72 25.11 32.86
C ALA A 562 -2.51 24.33 34.16
N VAL A 563 -1.39 23.59 34.23
CA VAL A 563 -0.94 22.94 35.47
C VAL A 563 0.33 23.60 35.97
N GLN A 564 0.52 23.60 37.30
CA GLN A 564 1.75 24.13 37.88
C GLN A 564 2.89 23.10 37.76
N SER A 565 4.01 23.55 37.21
CA SER A 565 5.25 22.79 37.08
C SER A 565 6.23 23.15 38.20
N MET A 566 7.19 22.27 38.46
CA MET A 566 8.18 22.45 39.54
C MET A 566 9.15 23.61 39.27
N TYR A 567 9.39 23.96 38.00
CA TYR A 567 10.31 25.02 37.60
C TYR A 567 9.58 26.13 36.84
N ALA A 568 9.82 27.38 37.25
CA ALA A 568 9.37 28.57 36.54
C ALA A 568 10.34 28.91 35.39
N ILE A 569 9.79 29.22 34.23
CA ILE A 569 10.54 29.78 33.09
C ILE A 569 10.00 31.18 32.86
N ASP A 570 10.86 32.20 32.86
CA ASP A 570 10.45 33.61 32.74
C ASP A 570 9.36 34.01 33.75
N ASP A 571 9.53 33.60 35.02
CA ASP A 571 8.58 33.77 36.13
C ASP A 571 7.20 33.08 35.94
N ASP A 572 7.04 32.25 34.89
CA ASP A 572 5.85 31.45 34.63
C ASP A 572 6.11 29.97 34.93
N ASN A 573 5.46 29.46 35.98
CA ASN A 573 5.51 28.05 36.35
C ASN A 573 4.39 27.21 35.73
N THR A 574 3.58 27.74 34.82
CA THR A 574 2.50 27.00 34.18
C THR A 574 2.98 26.18 32.99
N LEU A 575 2.35 25.03 32.76
CA LEU A 575 2.53 24.19 31.59
C LEU A 575 1.17 23.69 31.10
N ILE A 576 0.98 23.68 29.78
CA ILE A 576 -0.27 23.25 29.14
C ILE A 576 0.07 22.17 28.12
N LEU A 577 -0.69 21.06 28.14
CA LEU A 577 -0.65 20.07 27.07
C LEU A 577 -1.86 20.31 26.15
N PRO A 578 -1.65 20.71 24.89
CA PRO A 578 -2.75 21.07 23.99
C PRO A 578 -3.45 19.83 23.40
N ALA A 579 -4.66 20.02 22.90
CA ALA A 579 -5.46 18.92 22.32
C ALA A 579 -4.90 18.36 21.00
N ASN A 580 -4.03 19.10 20.29
CA ASN A 580 -3.36 18.65 19.07
C ASN A 580 -2.03 17.92 19.34
N LEU A 581 -1.69 17.63 20.60
CA LEU A 581 -0.52 16.82 20.98
C LEU A 581 -0.96 15.40 21.35
N TYR A 582 -0.48 14.42 20.59
CA TYR A 582 -0.71 13.00 20.80
C TYR A 582 0.55 12.31 21.34
N ILE A 583 0.37 11.39 22.30
CA ILE A 583 1.47 10.63 22.90
C ILE A 583 1.23 9.13 22.67
N ILE A 584 2.18 8.44 22.06
CA ILE A 584 2.10 7.00 21.80
C ILE A 584 3.27 6.32 22.50
N GLY A 585 2.97 5.60 23.58
CA GLY A 585 3.95 4.76 24.27
C GLY A 585 4.04 3.37 23.64
N THR A 586 5.21 2.75 23.68
CA THR A 586 5.34 1.30 23.45
C THR A 586 5.84 0.62 24.73
N MET A 587 5.36 -0.59 25.00
CA MET A 587 5.72 -1.34 26.19
C MET A 587 5.92 -2.82 25.88
N ASN A 588 7.07 -3.38 26.27
CA ASN A 588 7.27 -4.82 26.30
C ASN A 588 6.66 -5.39 27.58
N THR A 589 5.79 -6.38 27.44
CA THR A 589 5.11 -7.03 28.57
C THR A 589 5.91 -8.18 29.18
N ALA A 590 6.86 -8.76 28.44
CA ALA A 590 7.69 -9.85 28.91
C ALA A 590 8.77 -9.41 29.90
N ASP A 591 9.14 -8.12 29.89
CA ASP A 591 10.22 -7.59 30.72
C ASP A 591 9.72 -7.26 32.14
N ARG A 592 10.03 -8.15 33.09
CA ARG A 592 9.73 -7.99 34.52
C ARG A 592 10.76 -7.13 35.28
N SER A 593 11.88 -6.76 34.65
CA SER A 593 12.93 -5.94 35.29
C SER A 593 12.54 -4.46 35.44
N VAL A 594 11.40 -4.10 34.86
CA VAL A 594 10.95 -2.74 34.65
C VAL A 594 9.77 -2.41 35.57
N GLY A 595 9.77 -1.21 36.18
CA GLY A 595 8.81 -0.82 37.22
C GLY A 595 7.34 -0.95 36.79
N HIS A 596 6.48 -1.36 37.72
CA HIS A 596 5.04 -1.43 37.48
C HIS A 596 4.48 -0.05 37.12
N ILE A 597 3.68 0.03 36.04
CA ILE A 597 2.92 1.23 35.72
C ILE A 597 1.83 1.43 36.79
N ASP A 598 1.93 2.55 37.50
CA ASP A 598 0.98 2.99 38.53
C ASP A 598 -0.46 3.10 37.96
N TYR A 599 -1.45 2.80 38.80
CA TYR A 599 -2.87 3.00 38.53
C TYR A 599 -3.20 4.44 38.08
N ALA A 600 -2.49 5.45 38.60
CA ALA A 600 -2.68 6.84 38.18
C ALA A 600 -2.37 7.05 36.68
N ILE A 601 -1.32 6.41 36.17
CA ILE A 601 -0.98 6.41 34.75
C ILE A 601 -1.96 5.52 33.98
N ARG A 602 -2.29 4.33 34.49
CA ARG A 602 -3.20 3.41 33.81
C ARG A 602 -4.55 4.04 33.48
N ARG A 603 -5.08 4.87 34.39
CA ARG A 603 -6.34 5.59 34.16
C ARG A 603 -6.25 6.66 33.07
N ARG A 604 -5.05 7.16 32.76
CA ARG A 604 -4.83 8.30 31.86
C ARG A 604 -4.37 7.88 30.48
N PHE A 605 -3.72 6.74 30.32
CA PHE A 605 -3.45 6.13 29.01
C PHE A 605 -4.55 5.15 28.60
N ALA A 606 -4.76 4.93 27.30
CA ALA A 606 -5.43 3.72 26.82
C ALA A 606 -4.39 2.65 26.55
N PHE A 607 -4.67 1.41 26.93
CA PHE A 607 -3.77 0.28 26.69
C PHE A 607 -4.30 -0.54 25.53
N VAL A 608 -3.44 -0.81 24.56
CA VAL A 608 -3.77 -1.51 23.33
C VAL A 608 -2.81 -2.68 23.17
N ASP A 609 -3.35 -3.88 23.10
CA ASP A 609 -2.56 -5.10 22.91
C ASP A 609 -2.16 -5.28 21.44
N ILE A 610 -0.86 -5.43 21.20
CA ILE A 610 -0.26 -5.80 19.91
C ILE A 610 0.29 -7.21 20.07
N LEU A 611 -0.53 -8.19 19.68
CA LEU A 611 -0.23 -9.61 19.84
C LEU A 611 0.52 -10.19 18.63
N PRO A 612 1.24 -11.31 18.79
CA PRO A 612 1.80 -12.08 17.69
C PRO A 612 0.72 -12.47 16.66
N LYS A 613 1.10 -12.55 15.39
CA LYS A 613 0.20 -12.84 14.27
C LYS A 613 0.88 -13.73 13.26
N ASP A 614 0.13 -14.63 12.64
CA ASP A 614 0.60 -15.34 11.47
C ASP A 614 0.61 -14.38 10.26
N LEU A 615 1.77 -14.21 9.63
CA LEU A 615 1.95 -13.35 8.45
C LEU A 615 2.05 -14.14 7.15
N THR A 616 1.71 -15.44 7.14
CA THR A 616 1.77 -16.31 5.95
C THR A 616 1.03 -15.70 4.77
N ASN A 617 -0.17 -15.17 4.98
CA ASN A 617 -0.95 -14.56 3.90
C ASN A 617 -0.39 -13.20 3.43
N GLU A 618 0.41 -12.52 4.27
CA GLU A 618 0.97 -11.19 3.97
C GLU A 618 2.33 -11.31 3.26
N LEU A 619 3.15 -12.26 3.69
CA LEU A 619 4.57 -12.38 3.31
C LEU A 619 4.89 -13.67 2.53
N GLY A 620 3.99 -14.65 2.53
CA GLY A 620 4.16 -15.92 1.82
C GLY A 620 5.46 -16.62 2.18
N ASP A 621 6.28 -16.93 1.17
CA ASP A 621 7.58 -17.63 1.34
C ASP A 621 8.60 -16.82 2.18
N ASN A 622 8.37 -15.51 2.37
CA ASN A 622 9.18 -14.65 3.24
C ASN A 622 8.79 -14.74 4.73
N PHE A 623 7.94 -15.70 5.11
CA PHE A 623 7.56 -15.97 6.50
C PHE A 623 7.68 -17.46 6.82
N ALA A 624 8.39 -17.80 7.90
CA ALA A 624 8.62 -19.17 8.33
C ALA A 624 7.40 -19.74 9.09
N THR A 625 6.28 -19.94 8.39
CA THR A 625 4.98 -20.38 8.94
C THR A 625 5.10 -21.58 9.87
N ARG A 626 5.71 -22.68 9.39
CA ARG A 626 5.83 -23.92 10.15
C ARG A 626 6.61 -23.72 11.45
N LEU A 627 7.66 -22.89 11.42
CA LEU A 627 8.44 -22.59 12.61
C LEU A 627 7.66 -21.70 13.59
N TYR A 628 6.94 -20.70 13.07
CA TYR A 628 6.07 -19.84 13.88
C TYR A 628 5.00 -20.66 14.63
N GLU A 629 4.35 -21.60 13.96
CA GLU A 629 3.36 -22.49 14.56
C GLU A 629 3.95 -23.36 15.67
N GLU A 630 5.07 -24.03 15.42
CA GLU A 630 5.70 -24.92 16.40
C GLU A 630 6.24 -24.16 17.62
N VAL A 631 6.85 -22.99 17.42
CA VAL A 631 7.29 -22.13 18.53
C VAL A 631 6.09 -21.60 19.31
N SER A 632 4.99 -21.23 18.64
CA SER A 632 3.77 -20.75 19.31
C SER A 632 3.14 -21.80 20.23
N LYS A 633 3.21 -23.09 19.86
CA LYS A 633 2.73 -24.21 20.70
C LYS A 633 3.52 -24.36 22.01
N LEU A 634 4.73 -23.81 22.11
CA LEU A 634 5.49 -23.81 23.38
C LEU A 634 4.82 -22.94 24.45
N PHE A 635 4.05 -21.93 24.05
CA PHE A 635 3.37 -20.99 24.94
C PHE A 635 1.93 -21.40 25.28
N GLU A 636 1.58 -22.67 25.11
CA GLU A 636 0.23 -23.20 25.31
C GLU A 636 0.20 -24.37 26.31
N GLY A 637 -0.94 -24.54 26.98
CA GLY A 637 -1.18 -25.68 27.86
C GLY A 637 -0.13 -25.81 28.97
N ASN A 638 0.42 -27.01 29.13
CA ASN A 638 1.29 -27.36 30.27
C ASN A 638 2.76 -26.94 30.08
N THR A 639 3.12 -26.27 28.98
CA THR A 639 4.49 -25.79 28.75
C THR A 639 4.70 -24.33 29.13
N LEU A 640 3.62 -23.57 29.34
CA LEU A 640 3.67 -22.23 29.89
C LEU A 640 3.42 -22.30 31.40
N SER A 641 4.27 -21.63 32.18
CA SER A 641 4.07 -21.50 33.62
C SER A 641 2.77 -20.73 33.93
N PRO A 642 1.96 -21.15 34.93
CA PRO A 642 0.67 -20.55 35.24
C PRO A 642 0.74 -19.10 35.73
N GLU A 643 1.94 -18.61 36.07
CA GLU A 643 2.18 -17.21 36.42
C GLU A 643 2.24 -16.28 35.20
N PHE A 644 2.23 -16.83 33.99
CA PHE A 644 2.38 -16.10 32.75
C PHE A 644 1.18 -16.31 31.84
N ARG A 645 0.90 -15.29 31.04
CA ARG A 645 -0.10 -15.34 29.98
C ARG A 645 0.61 -15.37 28.64
N LYS A 646 0.12 -16.21 27.72
CA LYS A 646 0.66 -16.32 26.35
C LYS A 646 0.80 -14.95 25.69
N GLU A 647 -0.22 -14.11 25.84
CA GLU A 647 -0.28 -12.74 25.32
C GLU A 647 0.85 -11.83 25.83
N GLU A 648 1.53 -12.16 26.93
CA GLU A 648 2.56 -11.30 27.52
C GLU A 648 3.98 -11.72 27.13
N VAL A 649 4.19 -13.01 26.79
CA VAL A 649 5.53 -13.60 26.62
C VAL A 649 5.76 -14.31 25.29
N GLN A 650 4.73 -14.65 24.50
CA GLN A 650 4.92 -15.37 23.24
C GLN A 650 5.80 -14.57 22.26
N LEU A 651 6.80 -15.21 21.65
CA LEU A 651 7.64 -14.56 20.63
C LEU A 651 6.78 -14.00 19.48
N GLY A 652 7.02 -12.75 19.15
CA GLY A 652 6.32 -12.06 18.07
C GLY A 652 6.74 -12.52 16.67
N HIS A 653 5.91 -12.17 15.70
CA HIS A 653 6.04 -12.60 14.31
C HIS A 653 7.30 -12.07 13.60
N SER A 654 7.91 -10.99 14.08
CA SER A 654 9.09 -10.41 13.42
C SER A 654 10.31 -11.34 13.37
N TYR A 655 10.41 -12.27 14.33
CA TYR A 655 11.48 -13.27 14.38
C TYR A 655 11.38 -14.33 13.28
N PHE A 656 10.24 -14.42 12.59
CA PHE A 656 9.97 -15.44 11.59
C PHE A 656 9.93 -14.87 10.17
N ILE A 657 10.23 -13.58 9.99
CA ILE A 657 10.33 -12.93 8.68
C ILE A 657 11.70 -13.22 8.07
N THR A 658 11.73 -13.82 6.88
CA THR A 658 12.94 -14.33 6.21
C THR A 658 13.46 -13.47 5.06
N GLU A 659 12.80 -12.35 4.74
CA GLU A 659 13.08 -11.48 3.59
C GLU A 659 14.56 -11.06 3.44
N HIS A 660 15.23 -10.73 4.55
CA HIS A 660 16.63 -10.27 4.54
C HIS A 660 17.57 -11.19 5.33
N THR A 661 17.04 -12.19 6.02
CA THR A 661 17.82 -13.01 6.95
C THR A 661 17.27 -14.43 6.95
N PRO A 662 18.08 -15.43 6.54
CA PRO A 662 17.71 -16.83 6.58
C PRO A 662 17.23 -17.28 7.97
N ILE A 663 16.24 -18.18 7.98
CA ILE A 663 15.59 -18.60 9.23
C ILE A 663 16.52 -19.36 10.18
N ASN A 664 17.52 -20.08 9.66
CA ASN A 664 18.52 -20.78 10.46
C ASN A 664 19.41 -19.82 11.27
N ILE A 665 19.74 -18.65 10.72
CA ILE A 665 20.48 -17.60 11.42
C ILE A 665 19.62 -17.02 12.55
N ARG A 666 18.36 -16.66 12.25
CA ARG A 666 17.43 -16.16 13.27
C ARG A 666 17.16 -17.19 14.37
N TRP A 667 17.06 -18.47 14.02
CA TRP A 667 16.91 -19.53 14.99
C TRP A 667 18.07 -19.57 15.98
N GLU A 668 19.30 -19.67 15.47
CA GLU A 668 20.49 -19.88 16.32
C GLU A 668 20.84 -18.64 17.18
N TYR A 669 20.60 -17.44 16.66
CA TYR A 669 21.06 -16.20 17.30
C TYR A 669 19.96 -15.31 17.89
N GLU A 670 18.69 -15.55 17.58
CA GLU A 670 17.57 -14.75 18.14
C GLU A 670 16.56 -15.65 18.89
N ILE A 671 15.93 -16.61 18.21
CA ILE A 671 14.81 -17.39 18.75
C ILE A 671 15.27 -18.33 19.87
N LYS A 672 16.24 -19.21 19.58
CA LYS A 672 16.73 -20.22 20.53
C LYS A 672 17.32 -19.60 21.80
N PRO A 673 18.15 -18.54 21.75
CA PRO A 673 18.62 -17.86 22.95
C PRO A 673 17.49 -17.34 23.85
N ILE A 674 16.45 -16.71 23.28
CA ILE A 674 15.30 -16.22 24.05
C ILE A 674 14.54 -17.38 24.72
N LEU A 675 14.32 -18.48 23.99
CA LEU A 675 13.64 -19.64 24.56
C LEU A 675 14.43 -20.28 25.72
N LEU A 676 15.77 -20.31 25.62
CA LEU A 676 16.64 -20.79 26.70
C LEU A 676 16.60 -19.88 27.92
N GLU A 677 16.53 -18.56 27.72
CA GLU A 677 16.33 -17.59 28.81
C GLU A 677 14.96 -17.79 29.47
N TYR A 678 13.90 -18.03 28.70
CA TYR A 678 12.57 -18.31 29.22
C TYR A 678 12.49 -19.59 30.04
N ILE A 679 13.27 -20.62 29.70
CA ILE A 679 13.40 -21.82 30.54
C ILE A 679 14.09 -21.47 31.86
N LYS A 680 15.19 -20.71 31.78
CA LYS A 680 15.96 -20.30 32.96
C LYS A 680 15.14 -19.45 33.93
N ASP A 681 14.29 -18.57 33.41
CA ASP A 681 13.43 -17.68 34.17
C ASP A 681 12.10 -18.34 34.61
N GLY A 682 11.88 -19.60 34.24
CA GLY A 682 10.68 -20.36 34.61
C GLY A 682 9.40 -19.92 33.88
N VAL A 683 9.53 -19.19 32.77
CA VAL A 683 8.41 -18.83 31.88
C VAL A 683 7.92 -20.07 31.16
N LEU A 684 8.85 -20.84 30.59
CA LEU A 684 8.59 -22.10 29.91
C LEU A 684 9.07 -23.28 30.75
N ILE A 685 8.29 -24.35 30.78
CA ILE A 685 8.56 -25.56 31.56
C ILE A 685 8.37 -26.82 30.70
N ASN A 686 9.24 -27.81 30.86
CA ASN A 686 9.18 -29.10 30.15
C ASN A 686 9.14 -28.95 28.60
N VAL A 687 9.99 -28.09 28.05
CA VAL A 687 10.02 -27.75 26.60
C VAL A 687 11.31 -28.18 25.89
N GLU A 688 12.29 -28.70 26.62
CA GLU A 688 13.65 -28.99 26.11
C GLU A 688 13.63 -29.97 24.93
N GLU A 689 12.86 -31.06 25.05
CA GLU A 689 12.70 -32.04 23.96
C GLU A 689 11.96 -31.43 22.75
N LYS A 690 10.96 -30.57 23.01
CA LYS A 690 10.22 -29.88 21.94
C LYS A 690 11.14 -28.93 21.17
N ILE A 691 11.98 -28.16 21.85
CA ILE A 691 12.95 -27.25 21.22
C ILE A 691 13.96 -28.02 20.36
N GLN A 692 14.46 -29.18 20.83
CA GLN A 692 15.34 -30.04 20.02
C GLN A 692 14.67 -30.57 18.76
N ASN A 693 13.37 -30.89 18.82
CA ASN A 693 12.61 -31.30 17.63
C ASN A 693 12.39 -30.15 16.66
N ILE A 694 12.10 -28.94 17.16
CA ILE A 694 12.00 -27.74 16.35
C ILE A 694 13.32 -27.44 15.64
N GLU A 695 14.45 -27.59 16.34
CA GLU A 695 15.78 -27.39 15.76
C GLU A 695 16.03 -28.28 14.54
N LYS A 696 15.63 -29.56 14.59
CA LYS A 696 15.71 -30.46 13.43
C LYS A 696 14.92 -29.94 12.24
N ILE A 697 13.70 -29.43 12.47
CA ILE A 697 12.84 -28.85 11.42
C ILE A 697 13.55 -27.65 10.77
N VAL A 698 14.23 -26.80 11.54
CA VAL A 698 14.95 -25.64 11.00
C VAL A 698 16.07 -26.07 10.07
N TYR A 699 16.87 -27.07 10.47
CA TYR A 699 18.02 -27.50 9.67
C TYR A 699 17.66 -28.38 8.48
N GLU A 700 16.61 -29.21 8.58
CA GLU A 700 16.08 -30.00 7.47
C GLU A 700 15.59 -29.11 6.31
N ASN A 701 14.95 -27.97 6.61
CA ASN A 701 14.49 -27.01 5.59
C ASN A 701 15.59 -26.08 5.04
N SER A 702 16.77 -26.05 5.66
CA SER A 702 17.90 -25.21 5.21
C SER A 702 18.88 -25.93 4.26
N LEU A 703 18.68 -27.24 4.07
CA LEU A 703 19.47 -28.11 3.19
C LEU A 703 18.74 -28.49 1.90
N ALA A 704 17.46 -28.09 1.76
CA ALA A 704 16.67 -28.14 0.54
C ALA A 704 16.68 -26.75 -0.10
#